data_AF-A0A0F9V6P9-F1
#
_entry.id   AF-A0A0F9V6P9-F1
#
_cell.length_a   1.000
_cell.length_b   1.000
_cell.length_c   1.000
_cell.angle_alpha   90.00
_cell.angle_beta   90.00
_cell.angle_gamma   90.00
#
_symmetry.space_group_name_H-M   'P 1'
#
loop_
_entity.id
_entity.type
_entity.pdbx_description
1 polymer ?
#
loop_
_entity_poly.entity_id
_entity_poly.type
_entity_poly.pdbx_seq_one_letter_code
_entity_poly.pdbx_strand_id
1 'polypeptide(L)'
;MPEDQQPVQTVPSLVDGPRAAEDPQQSADPTEAELRAALGGGDGTTLADLGVAVGGSSQPAPGPDAVVFRKPTTADVLRIVAALDPAETKAVGAKHGDGDFMPFPVTSVGPFGGAESFADYDAWKQAVEVQGEVDTLTFAFDGLISNIRNDPELTLAQKATNIALVAGELGRRVEAQNSSHLDEDEKALDEPSSATFWFQAENFSFTYVDDQKDFAQKVATKRDRGVELKASDFADVPDATKPGGWKLPLVTGRSGNFDLARIGDAITALQPTGFRGNPVQLGSPKGRVKSRIRSAISRASGPADRKKALLERLGKAKDAGDPGSLVVFKDRDGRQRWLTIHSNEYVDREGEAFHKEAHDEFVRWVDTDKAERMPELRVFHVPGSGLGRADIVDHTSEGFMIASGTFYPQMEYVAKGLAERDDLGVSHGFWFDPAAFHGGVYHRYRSFEVSVLPRDRAANEATGFIAGKEVPMLNEDKKAELVAVGGAAWADAVESGLSELAKEADEKGLQYKEIETRVLAALTPAKEKAEGDPAGGPTPDPTTVRVGLDAVIAPIAQGMAAIADTVKTIGADVKAQGEQIAALKEGDDEKIADAFRPRFDPTKGAPASEDPNNEPSAEVKATVEKSLEGDVPDYLKPYVNNDGSLAGLNANVTPVPEGMPA
;
A
#
# COMPACT_ATOMS: atom_id res chain seq x y z
N MET A 1 -17.19 70.06 33.87
CA MET A 1 -16.46 68.93 34.49
C MET A 1 -15.20 68.73 33.69
N PRO A 2 -14.02 68.71 34.33
CA PRO A 2 -12.74 68.79 33.65
C PRO A 2 -12.16 67.38 33.42
N GLU A 3 -11.34 67.21 32.39
CA GLU A 3 -10.27 66.21 32.40
C GLU A 3 -9.20 66.54 31.34
N ASP A 4 -8.08 67.02 31.87
CA ASP A 4 -6.69 66.74 31.52
C ASP A 4 -6.31 66.43 30.06
N GLN A 5 -5.61 67.37 29.43
CA GLN A 5 -4.65 67.10 28.37
C GLN A 5 -3.24 67.44 28.85
N GLN A 6 -2.37 66.42 28.87
CA GLN A 6 -0.94 66.56 29.11
C GLN A 6 -0.21 67.12 27.86
N PRO A 7 0.90 67.87 28.03
CA PRO A 7 1.65 68.44 26.93
C PRO A 7 2.65 67.47 26.29
N VAL A 8 2.72 67.53 24.97
CA VAL A 8 3.71 66.89 24.09
C VAL A 8 5.10 67.43 24.40
N GLN A 9 6.03 66.55 24.78
CA GLN A 9 7.45 66.87 24.86
C GLN A 9 8.12 66.72 23.50
N THR A 10 8.85 67.77 23.13
CA THR A 10 9.69 67.95 21.95
C THR A 10 10.95 67.08 22.02
N VAL A 11 11.28 66.45 20.89
CA VAL A 11 12.51 65.68 20.66
C VAL A 11 13.63 66.66 20.25
N PRO A 12 14.84 66.62 20.84
CA PRO A 12 15.94 67.45 20.37
C PRO A 12 16.66 66.79 19.19
N SER A 13 16.80 67.59 18.13
CA SER A 13 17.63 67.39 16.94
C SER A 13 19.09 67.13 17.34
N LEU A 14 19.66 66.01 16.86
CA LEU A 14 21.09 65.73 17.00
C LEU A 14 21.83 66.08 15.70
N VAL A 15 22.84 66.91 15.93
CA VAL A 15 23.76 67.61 15.04
C VAL A 15 24.66 66.67 14.23
N ASP A 16 24.93 67.10 13.00
CA ASP A 16 25.91 66.58 12.04
C ASP A 16 27.34 66.50 12.61
N GLY A 17 28.01 65.37 12.37
CA GLY A 17 29.45 65.19 12.55
C GLY A 17 30.10 64.65 11.27
N PRO A 18 31.21 65.22 10.79
CA PRO A 18 31.82 64.83 9.52
C PRO A 18 32.70 63.58 9.72
N ARG A 19 32.53 62.57 8.86
CA ARG A 19 33.40 61.39 8.84
C ARG A 19 34.41 61.50 7.71
N ALA A 20 35.67 61.34 8.10
CA ALA A 20 36.87 61.46 7.31
C ALA A 20 36.94 60.43 6.17
N ALA A 21 37.61 60.84 5.10
CA ALA A 21 38.01 60.02 3.97
C ALA A 21 39.07 58.99 4.42
N GLU A 22 38.84 57.72 4.09
CA GLU A 22 39.84 56.65 4.18
C GLU A 22 40.21 56.18 2.77
N ASP A 23 41.53 56.11 2.57
CA ASP A 23 42.26 55.61 1.41
C ASP A 23 42.01 54.10 1.17
N PRO A 24 41.87 53.62 -0.07
CA PRO A 24 41.75 52.20 -0.34
C PRO A 24 43.15 51.54 -0.46
N GLN A 25 43.53 50.75 0.55
CA GLN A 25 44.64 49.80 0.41
C GLN A 25 44.23 48.65 -0.51
N GLN A 26 44.94 48.54 -1.65
CA GLN A 26 44.96 47.38 -2.53
C GLN A 26 45.54 46.16 -1.81
N SER A 27 44.71 45.12 -1.62
CA SER A 27 45.14 43.77 -1.27
C SER A 27 45.64 43.05 -2.53
N ALA A 28 46.91 42.68 -2.57
CA ALA A 28 47.45 41.82 -3.62
C ALA A 28 47.16 40.34 -3.30
N ASP A 29 46.67 39.61 -4.30
CA ASP A 29 46.51 38.15 -4.26
C ASP A 29 47.89 37.45 -4.16
N PRO A 30 48.03 36.38 -3.36
CA PRO A 30 49.26 35.60 -3.33
C PRO A 30 49.45 34.87 -4.66
N THR A 31 50.69 34.83 -5.12
CA THR A 31 51.04 34.26 -6.43
C THR A 31 50.98 32.74 -6.41
N GLU A 32 50.69 32.13 -7.56
CA GLU A 32 50.63 30.68 -7.80
C GLU A 32 51.91 29.92 -7.35
N ALA A 33 53.02 30.64 -7.18
CA ALA A 33 54.28 30.10 -6.64
C ALA A 33 54.24 29.83 -5.12
N GLU A 34 53.43 30.58 -4.35
CA GLU A 34 53.32 30.44 -2.89
C GLU A 34 52.40 29.29 -2.49
N LEU A 35 51.43 28.92 -3.35
CA LEU A 35 50.58 27.74 -3.19
C LEU A 35 51.32 26.42 -3.46
N ARG A 36 52.40 26.45 -4.26
CA ARG A 36 53.23 25.25 -4.54
C ARG A 36 54.22 24.90 -3.43
N ALA A 37 54.53 25.82 -2.53
CA ALA A 37 55.45 25.56 -1.41
C ALA A 37 54.79 24.91 -0.19
N ALA A 38 53.45 24.89 -0.13
CA ALA A 38 52.68 24.35 1.01
C ALA A 38 52.35 22.85 0.90
N LEU A 39 52.65 22.21 -0.22
CA LEU A 39 52.44 20.77 -0.43
C LEU A 39 53.80 20.08 -0.56
N GLY A 40 54.37 19.76 0.60
CA GLY A 40 55.68 19.14 0.74
C GLY A 40 55.82 17.89 -0.13
N GLY A 41 56.82 17.92 -1.01
CA GLY A 41 57.36 16.74 -1.68
C GLY A 41 58.06 15.84 -0.67
N GLY A 42 57.71 14.55 -0.70
CA GLY A 42 58.35 13.48 0.03
C GLY A 42 58.43 12.26 -0.86
N ASP A 43 59.65 11.78 -1.05
CA ASP A 43 60.07 10.77 -2.00
C ASP A 43 59.49 9.37 -1.76
N GLY A 44 59.27 8.67 -2.88
CA GLY A 44 59.56 7.25 -3.10
C GLY A 44 59.36 6.27 -1.95
N THR A 45 58.20 5.59 -1.93
CA THR A 45 58.10 4.25 -1.35
C THR A 45 57.17 3.40 -2.22
N THR A 46 57.74 2.35 -2.81
CA THR A 46 57.06 1.41 -3.70
C THR A 46 56.19 0.43 -2.92
N LEU A 47 55.04 0.10 -3.51
CA LEU A 47 53.98 -0.79 -3.01
C LEU A 47 54.36 -2.28 -2.85
N ALA A 48 55.65 -2.61 -2.75
CA ALA A 48 56.15 -3.98 -2.77
C ALA A 48 56.53 -4.59 -1.39
N ASP A 49 56.49 -3.81 -0.30
CA ASP A 49 56.99 -4.25 1.02
C ASP A 49 55.92 -4.50 2.10
N LEU A 50 54.63 -4.53 1.75
CA LEU A 50 53.59 -4.95 2.69
C LEU A 50 53.32 -6.45 2.58
N GLY A 51 54.18 -7.23 3.23
CA GLY A 51 53.95 -8.64 3.52
C GLY A 51 52.73 -8.82 4.42
N VAL A 52 51.56 -9.02 3.82
CA VAL A 52 50.34 -9.44 4.52
C VAL A 52 50.33 -10.96 4.55
N ALA A 53 50.58 -11.52 5.74
CA ALA A 53 50.39 -12.92 6.03
C ALA A 53 48.90 -13.28 5.89
N VAL A 54 48.59 -14.19 4.98
CA VAL A 54 47.27 -14.83 4.85
C VAL A 54 47.10 -15.77 6.04
N GLY A 55 46.35 -15.33 7.05
CA GLY A 55 45.91 -16.18 8.16
C GLY A 55 44.89 -17.20 7.66
N GLY A 56 45.32 -18.44 7.48
CA GLY A 56 44.44 -19.58 7.25
C GLY A 56 43.61 -19.86 8.51
N SER A 57 42.30 -19.70 8.41
CA SER A 57 41.35 -20.19 9.42
C SER A 57 41.15 -21.69 9.23
N SER A 58 41.86 -22.49 10.01
CA SER A 58 41.52 -23.90 10.20
C SER A 58 40.19 -23.98 10.97
N GLN A 59 39.10 -24.33 10.29
CA GLN A 59 37.88 -24.75 10.98
C GLN A 59 38.16 -26.08 11.73
N PRO A 60 37.71 -26.22 12.98
CA PRO A 60 37.78 -27.50 13.69
C PRO A 60 36.83 -28.50 13.02
N ALA A 61 37.28 -29.74 12.89
CA ALA A 61 36.46 -30.85 12.41
C ALA A 61 35.19 -30.98 13.27
N PRO A 62 34.01 -31.24 12.66
CA PRO A 62 32.79 -31.49 13.43
C PRO A 62 33.00 -32.71 14.33
N GLY A 63 32.58 -32.58 15.59
CA GLY A 63 32.62 -33.66 16.57
C GLY A 63 31.72 -34.84 16.16
N PRO A 64 31.89 -36.02 16.81
CA PRO A 64 31.24 -37.27 16.43
C PRO A 64 29.69 -37.28 16.50
N ASP A 65 29.07 -36.18 16.96
CA ASP A 65 27.62 -36.07 17.17
C ASP A 65 26.92 -35.08 16.20
N ALA A 66 27.57 -34.66 15.12
CA ALA A 66 26.94 -33.81 14.11
C ALA A 66 25.87 -34.58 13.33
N VAL A 67 24.59 -34.27 13.59
CA VAL A 67 23.45 -34.79 12.83
C VAL A 67 23.50 -34.26 11.40
N VAL A 68 23.97 -35.08 10.47
CA VAL A 68 23.96 -34.79 9.04
C VAL A 68 22.53 -34.95 8.54
N PHE A 69 21.86 -33.83 8.23
CA PHE A 69 20.58 -33.84 7.53
C PHE A 69 20.80 -34.31 6.08
N ARG A 70 20.51 -35.59 5.81
CA ARG A 70 20.36 -36.07 4.43
C ARG A 70 18.97 -35.73 3.93
N LYS A 71 18.87 -35.30 2.67
CA LYS A 71 17.57 -35.15 1.99
C LYS A 71 16.83 -36.50 2.02
N PRO A 72 15.54 -36.54 2.37
CA PRO A 72 14.79 -37.79 2.39
C PRO A 72 14.75 -38.39 0.98
N THR A 73 15.04 -39.68 0.90
CA THR A 73 14.92 -40.43 -0.35
C THR A 73 13.46 -40.74 -0.64
N THR A 74 13.13 -41.11 -1.89
CA THR A 74 11.78 -41.59 -2.25
C THR A 74 11.32 -42.75 -1.34
N ALA A 75 12.25 -43.59 -0.89
CA ALA A 75 11.96 -44.67 0.05
C ALA A 75 11.65 -44.17 1.48
N ASP A 76 12.26 -43.07 1.92
CA ASP A 76 11.95 -42.44 3.21
C ASP A 76 10.55 -41.81 3.19
N VAL A 77 10.16 -41.17 2.08
CA VAL A 77 8.82 -40.60 1.88
C VAL A 77 7.76 -41.70 1.85
N LEU A 78 8.00 -42.80 1.14
CA LEU A 78 7.06 -43.92 1.07
C LEU A 78 6.89 -44.63 2.42
N ARG A 79 7.91 -44.70 3.28
CA ARG A 79 7.77 -45.21 4.65
C ARG A 79 6.96 -44.28 5.55
N ILE A 80 7.12 -42.97 5.40
CA ILE A 80 6.34 -41.99 6.17
C ILE A 80 4.86 -42.10 5.78
N VAL A 81 4.56 -42.21 4.48
CA VAL A 81 3.19 -42.39 3.99
C VAL A 81 2.60 -43.72 4.43
N ALA A 82 3.37 -44.81 4.43
CA ALA A 82 2.93 -46.13 4.90
C ALA A 82 2.75 -46.22 6.43
N ALA A 83 3.33 -45.29 7.20
CA ALA A 83 3.22 -45.23 8.65
C ALA A 83 2.04 -44.36 9.15
N LEU A 84 1.32 -43.69 8.24
CA LEU A 84 0.12 -42.94 8.59
C LEU A 84 -1.04 -43.92 8.82
N ASP A 85 -1.56 -43.96 10.05
CA ASP A 85 -2.74 -44.74 10.40
C ASP A 85 -3.99 -44.15 9.70
N PRO A 86 -4.70 -44.91 8.85
CA PRO A 86 -5.94 -44.47 8.23
C PRO A 86 -7.03 -44.07 9.24
N ALA A 87 -6.95 -44.56 10.49
CA ALA A 87 -7.88 -44.20 11.55
C ALA A 87 -7.62 -42.78 12.11
N GLU A 88 -6.37 -42.31 12.14
CA GLU A 88 -6.02 -40.95 12.59
C GLU A 88 -6.41 -39.88 11.56
N THR A 89 -6.33 -40.20 10.26
CA THR A 89 -6.77 -39.29 9.18
C THR A 89 -8.29 -39.12 9.16
N LYS A 90 -9.06 -40.15 9.56
CA LYS A 90 -10.52 -40.07 9.67
C LYS A 90 -11.00 -39.27 10.89
N ALA A 91 -10.22 -39.24 11.98
CA ALA A 91 -10.56 -38.51 13.21
C ALA A 91 -10.40 -36.98 13.10
N VAL A 92 -9.61 -36.49 12.14
CA VAL A 92 -9.47 -35.04 11.86
C VAL A 92 -10.67 -34.51 11.07
N GLY A 93 -11.23 -35.31 10.16
CA GLY A 93 -12.42 -34.92 9.36
C GLY A 93 -13.73 -34.89 10.15
N ALA A 94 -13.85 -35.67 11.23
CA ALA A 94 -15.07 -35.77 12.02
C ALA A 94 -15.26 -34.66 13.09
N LYS A 95 -14.33 -33.69 13.20
CA LYS A 95 -14.38 -32.59 14.18
C LYS A 95 -14.98 -31.27 13.66
N HIS A 96 -15.40 -31.21 12.40
CA HIS A 96 -16.13 -30.06 11.87
C HIS A 96 -17.59 -30.47 11.63
N GLY A 97 -18.41 -30.24 12.64
CA GLY A 97 -19.82 -30.60 12.66
C GLY A 97 -20.68 -29.74 11.75
N ASP A 98 -21.71 -30.41 11.21
CA ASP A 98 -23.02 -30.03 10.68
C ASP A 98 -23.59 -28.65 11.06
N GLY A 99 -22.88 -27.57 10.75
CA GLY A 99 -23.46 -26.23 10.64
C GLY A 99 -23.83 -25.95 9.19
N ASP A 100 -25.07 -25.54 8.94
CA ASP A 100 -25.59 -25.09 7.64
C ASP A 100 -24.60 -24.15 6.93
N PHE A 101 -23.80 -24.73 6.05
CA PHE A 101 -22.82 -24.01 5.25
C PHE A 101 -23.56 -23.46 4.05
N MET A 102 -23.86 -22.15 4.08
CA MET A 102 -24.30 -21.44 2.88
C MET A 102 -23.24 -21.64 1.78
N PRO A 103 -23.61 -22.05 0.56
CA PRO A 103 -22.64 -22.36 -0.47
C PRO A 103 -21.95 -21.07 -0.92
N PHE A 104 -20.75 -20.83 -0.39
CA PHE A 104 -19.79 -19.99 -1.08
C PHE A 104 -19.45 -20.70 -2.40
N PRO A 105 -19.54 -20.02 -3.56
CA PRO A 105 -18.91 -20.53 -4.77
C PRO A 105 -17.40 -20.44 -4.57
N VAL A 106 -16.83 -21.44 -3.91
CA VAL A 106 -15.39 -21.69 -3.97
C VAL A 106 -15.17 -22.21 -5.38
N THR A 107 -14.87 -21.32 -6.32
CA THR A 107 -14.22 -21.73 -7.55
C THR A 107 -12.87 -22.27 -7.12
N SER A 108 -12.81 -23.58 -6.81
CA SER A 108 -11.55 -24.26 -6.57
C SER A 108 -10.81 -24.26 -7.90
N VAL A 109 -10.03 -23.22 -8.14
CA VAL A 109 -9.01 -23.26 -9.17
C VAL A 109 -8.10 -24.41 -8.73
N GLY A 110 -8.12 -25.51 -9.48
CA GLY A 110 -7.25 -26.64 -9.20
C GLY A 110 -5.80 -26.18 -9.08
N PRO A 111 -4.94 -26.90 -8.33
CA PRO A 111 -3.52 -26.58 -8.30
C PRO A 111 -3.00 -26.44 -9.74
N PHE A 112 -2.13 -25.46 -9.98
CA PHE A 112 -1.55 -25.18 -11.29
C PHE A 112 -2.56 -24.75 -12.37
N GLY A 113 -3.59 -23.98 -11.98
CA GLY A 113 -4.53 -23.38 -12.92
C GLY A 113 -5.47 -24.37 -13.62
N GLY A 114 -5.57 -25.60 -13.12
CA GLY A 114 -6.34 -26.67 -13.76
C GLY A 114 -5.60 -27.39 -14.88
N ALA A 115 -4.26 -27.32 -14.94
CA ALA A 115 -3.46 -28.11 -15.87
C ALA A 115 -3.76 -29.62 -15.77
N GLU A 116 -4.09 -30.25 -16.90
CA GLU A 116 -4.38 -31.70 -16.98
C GLU A 116 -3.23 -32.50 -17.61
N SER A 117 -2.21 -31.82 -18.13
CA SER A 117 -0.99 -32.40 -18.70
C SER A 117 0.27 -31.61 -18.31
N PHE A 118 1.46 -32.18 -18.53
CA PHE A 118 2.72 -31.45 -18.33
C PHE A 118 2.88 -30.28 -19.31
N ALA A 119 2.33 -30.40 -20.52
CA ALA A 119 2.29 -29.27 -21.46
C ALA A 119 1.41 -28.13 -20.93
N ASP A 120 0.24 -28.45 -20.35
CA ASP A 120 -0.62 -27.44 -19.72
C ASP A 120 0.05 -26.83 -18.48
N TYR A 121 0.80 -27.64 -17.72
CA TYR A 121 1.57 -27.18 -16.57
C TYR A 121 2.70 -26.23 -16.99
N ASP A 122 3.45 -26.56 -18.04
CA ASP A 122 4.53 -25.73 -18.55
C ASP A 122 3.98 -24.43 -19.15
N ALA A 123 2.89 -24.49 -19.90
CA ALA A 123 2.18 -23.30 -20.40
C ALA A 123 1.63 -22.44 -19.26
N TRP A 124 1.05 -23.05 -18.22
CA TRP A 124 0.60 -22.33 -17.02
C TRP A 124 1.77 -21.67 -16.30
N LYS A 125 2.90 -22.38 -16.15
CA LYS A 125 4.10 -21.85 -15.49
C LYS A 125 4.69 -20.68 -16.27
N GLN A 126 4.78 -20.78 -17.59
CA GLN A 126 5.23 -19.69 -18.47
C GLN A 126 4.29 -18.48 -18.36
N ALA A 127 2.98 -18.70 -18.35
CA ALA A 127 1.99 -17.63 -18.16
C ALA A 127 2.14 -16.94 -16.78
N VAL A 128 2.39 -17.70 -15.72
CA VAL A 128 2.66 -17.16 -14.37
C VAL A 128 3.97 -16.36 -14.33
N GLU A 129 5.00 -16.81 -15.05
CA GLU A 129 6.29 -16.10 -15.15
C GLU A 129 6.12 -14.76 -15.87
N VAL A 130 5.50 -14.76 -17.06
CA VAL A 130 5.15 -13.54 -17.80
C VAL A 130 4.30 -12.59 -16.94
N GLN A 131 3.30 -13.13 -16.24
CA GLN A 131 2.47 -12.34 -15.33
C GLN A 131 3.31 -11.70 -14.21
N GLY A 132 4.23 -12.44 -13.59
CA GLY A 132 5.12 -11.91 -12.55
C GLY A 132 6.04 -10.80 -13.05
N GLU A 133 6.52 -10.89 -14.30
CA GLU A 133 7.30 -9.83 -14.92
C GLU A 133 6.46 -8.59 -15.24
N VAL A 134 5.25 -8.77 -15.78
CA VAL A 134 4.29 -7.68 -16.02
C VAL A 134 3.90 -6.99 -14.71
N ASP A 135 3.68 -7.74 -13.63
CA ASP A 135 3.40 -7.20 -12.30
C ASP A 135 4.58 -6.37 -11.78
N THR A 136 5.81 -6.85 -12.00
CA THR A 136 7.04 -6.13 -11.63
C THR A 136 7.19 -4.81 -12.42
N LEU A 137 6.92 -4.84 -13.71
CA LEU A 137 6.92 -3.65 -14.57
C LEU A 137 5.83 -2.66 -14.16
N THR A 138 4.64 -3.15 -13.82
CA THR A 138 3.51 -2.33 -13.33
C THR A 138 3.86 -1.66 -12.00
N PHE A 139 4.46 -2.39 -11.06
CA PHE A 139 4.94 -1.82 -9.80
C PHE A 139 5.99 -0.72 -10.03
N ALA A 140 6.93 -0.94 -10.96
CA ALA A 140 7.94 0.07 -11.32
C ALA A 140 7.30 1.31 -11.97
N PHE A 141 6.32 1.11 -12.85
CA PHE A 141 5.53 2.17 -13.47
C PHE A 141 4.83 3.04 -12.41
N ASP A 142 4.12 2.43 -11.46
CA ASP A 142 3.45 3.15 -10.38
C ASP A 142 4.43 3.97 -9.52
N GLY A 143 5.60 3.40 -9.22
CA GLY A 143 6.68 4.11 -8.55
C GLY A 143 7.16 5.36 -9.31
N LEU A 144 7.33 5.25 -10.63
CA LEU A 144 7.74 6.37 -11.49
C LEU A 144 6.65 7.44 -11.60
N ILE A 145 5.38 7.04 -11.77
CA ILE A 145 4.25 7.97 -11.79
C ILE A 145 4.13 8.72 -10.45
N SER A 146 4.29 8.01 -9.33
CA SER A 146 4.32 8.62 -8.00
C SER A 146 5.46 9.64 -7.87
N ASN A 147 6.67 9.30 -8.32
CA ASN A 147 7.81 10.23 -8.32
C ASN A 147 7.50 11.48 -9.15
N ILE A 148 6.99 11.34 -10.38
CA ILE A 148 6.63 12.47 -11.25
C ILE A 148 5.56 13.34 -10.60
N ARG A 149 4.50 12.73 -10.04
CA ARG A 149 3.38 13.45 -9.41
C ARG A 149 3.83 14.23 -8.19
N ASN A 150 4.70 13.64 -7.37
CA ASN A 150 5.14 14.19 -6.10
C ASN A 150 6.35 15.12 -6.21
N ASP A 151 6.99 15.20 -7.38
CA ASP A 151 8.08 16.14 -7.63
C ASP A 151 7.57 17.59 -7.60
N PRO A 152 8.01 18.43 -6.65
CA PRO A 152 7.60 19.82 -6.57
C PRO A 152 8.31 20.71 -7.61
N GLU A 153 9.37 20.22 -8.26
CA GLU A 153 10.13 20.97 -9.27
C GLU A 153 9.51 20.84 -10.68
N LEU A 154 8.63 19.85 -10.89
CA LEU A 154 7.90 19.68 -12.15
C LEU A 154 6.60 20.51 -12.18
N THR A 155 6.41 21.27 -13.25
CA THR A 155 5.13 21.91 -13.59
C THR A 155 4.08 20.86 -13.97
N LEU A 156 2.78 21.21 -13.92
CA LEU A 156 1.70 20.30 -14.34
C LEU A 156 1.86 19.79 -15.78
N ALA A 157 2.31 20.65 -16.71
CA ALA A 157 2.57 20.27 -18.09
C ALA A 157 3.71 19.26 -18.19
N GLN A 158 4.81 19.46 -17.45
CA GLN A 158 5.93 18.51 -17.41
C GLN A 158 5.52 17.18 -16.77
N LYS A 159 4.69 17.22 -15.72
CA LYS A 159 4.15 15.99 -15.11
C LYS A 159 3.36 15.19 -16.14
N ALA A 160 2.47 15.84 -16.89
CA ALA A 160 1.69 15.19 -17.95
C ALA A 160 2.61 14.58 -19.03
N THR A 161 3.60 15.33 -19.53
CA THR A 161 4.56 14.83 -20.52
C THR A 161 5.36 13.64 -20.00
N ASN A 162 5.88 13.71 -18.78
CA ASN A 162 6.68 12.63 -18.20
C ASN A 162 5.84 11.38 -17.93
N ILE A 163 4.58 11.54 -17.49
CA ILE A 163 3.63 10.43 -17.33
C ILE A 163 3.40 9.74 -18.68
N ALA A 164 3.18 10.49 -19.76
CA ALA A 164 2.99 9.93 -21.10
C ALA A 164 4.23 9.15 -21.59
N LEU A 165 5.44 9.66 -21.34
CA LEU A 165 6.68 8.97 -21.69
C LEU A 165 6.85 7.65 -20.94
N VAL A 166 6.60 7.65 -19.63
CA VAL A 166 6.70 6.45 -18.79
C VAL A 166 5.64 5.41 -19.19
N ALA A 167 4.43 5.84 -19.58
CA ALA A 167 3.39 4.94 -20.08
C ALA A 167 3.77 4.30 -21.43
N GLY A 168 4.33 5.08 -22.36
CA GLY A 168 4.82 4.55 -23.63
C GLY A 168 5.98 3.55 -23.46
N GLU A 169 6.84 3.76 -22.47
CA GLU A 169 7.91 2.82 -22.11
C GLU A 169 7.38 1.51 -21.53
N LEU A 170 6.38 1.57 -20.64
CA LEU A 170 5.74 0.38 -20.09
C LEU A 170 5.17 -0.50 -21.22
N GLY A 171 4.43 0.09 -22.17
CA GLY A 171 3.86 -0.63 -23.31
C GLY A 171 4.92 -1.40 -24.09
N ARG A 172 6.04 -0.76 -24.44
CA ARG A 172 7.15 -1.41 -25.15
C ARG A 172 7.80 -2.55 -24.35
N ARG A 173 7.92 -2.40 -23.03
CA ARG A 173 8.50 -3.44 -22.16
C ARG A 173 7.58 -4.66 -22.02
N VAL A 174 6.28 -4.43 -21.88
CA VAL A 174 5.29 -5.52 -21.86
C VAL A 174 5.27 -6.28 -23.18
N GLU A 175 5.32 -5.57 -24.31
CA GLU A 175 5.40 -6.19 -25.64
C GLU A 175 6.69 -7.01 -25.83
N ALA A 176 7.82 -6.53 -25.30
CA ALA A 176 9.08 -7.26 -25.33
C ALA A 176 9.03 -8.57 -24.53
N GLN A 177 8.38 -8.59 -23.35
CA GLN A 177 8.22 -9.82 -22.57
C GLN A 177 7.29 -10.83 -23.23
N ASN A 178 6.24 -10.37 -23.90
CA ASN A 178 5.40 -11.27 -24.69
C ASN A 178 6.15 -11.88 -25.89
N SER A 179 7.19 -11.22 -26.40
CA SER A 179 7.93 -11.67 -27.58
C SER A 179 9.12 -12.58 -27.24
N SER A 180 9.83 -12.33 -26.13
CA SER A 180 11.02 -13.09 -25.73
C SER A 180 10.72 -14.57 -25.44
N HIS A 181 9.52 -14.86 -24.93
CA HIS A 181 9.12 -16.22 -24.57
C HIS A 181 8.63 -17.07 -25.76
N LEU A 182 8.36 -16.47 -26.93
CA LEU A 182 7.89 -17.21 -28.10
C LEU A 182 9.03 -17.76 -28.98
N ASP A 183 10.25 -17.21 -28.85
CA ASP A 183 11.37 -17.56 -29.72
C ASP A 183 12.36 -18.56 -29.10
N GLU A 184 12.31 -18.80 -27.78
CA GLU A 184 13.27 -19.71 -27.11
C GLU A 184 12.94 -21.20 -27.24
N ASP A 185 11.66 -21.55 -27.47
CA ASP A 185 11.22 -22.95 -27.63
C ASP A 185 11.72 -23.60 -28.94
N GLU A 186 12.22 -22.81 -29.90
CA GLU A 186 12.80 -23.33 -31.15
C GLU A 186 14.33 -23.56 -31.07
N LYS A 187 15.01 -23.13 -29.99
CA LYS A 187 16.49 -23.20 -29.89
C LYS A 187 17.07 -23.92 -28.69
N ALA A 188 16.29 -24.25 -27.66
CA ALA A 188 16.82 -24.80 -26.41
C ALA A 188 16.52 -26.29 -26.23
N LEU A 189 17.29 -27.16 -26.91
CA LEU A 189 17.31 -28.61 -26.61
C LEU A 189 18.70 -29.16 -26.26
N ASP A 190 19.74 -28.32 -26.08
CA ASP A 190 21.10 -28.86 -25.86
C ASP A 190 22.01 -28.19 -24.81
N GLU A 191 21.62 -27.16 -24.04
CA GLU A 191 22.48 -26.69 -22.92
C GLU A 191 21.73 -26.31 -21.63
N PRO A 192 22.24 -26.71 -20.44
CA PRO A 192 21.65 -26.31 -19.16
C PRO A 192 22.10 -24.88 -18.78
N SER A 193 21.19 -23.91 -18.89
CA SER A 193 21.44 -22.53 -18.47
C SER A 193 21.36 -22.38 -16.94
N SER A 194 22.51 -22.15 -16.31
CA SER A 194 22.60 -21.70 -14.92
C SER A 194 22.21 -20.23 -14.84
N ALA A 195 21.02 -19.95 -14.31
CA ALA A 195 20.54 -18.60 -14.01
C ALA A 195 21.50 -17.88 -13.04
N THR A 196 22.34 -17.01 -13.60
CA THR A 196 23.08 -15.97 -12.87
C THR A 196 22.95 -14.66 -13.65
N PHE A 197 21.75 -14.05 -13.63
CA PHE A 197 21.52 -12.72 -14.20
C PHE A 197 21.41 -11.70 -13.06
N TRP A 198 22.56 -11.12 -12.68
CA TRP A 198 22.62 -9.94 -11.81
C TRP A 198 22.74 -8.68 -12.68
N PHE A 199 21.93 -7.68 -12.37
CA PHE A 199 21.84 -6.35 -13.00
C PHE A 199 23.19 -5.70 -13.32
N GLN A 200 23.50 -5.48 -14.61
CA GLN A 200 24.47 -4.49 -15.08
C GLN A 200 23.72 -3.22 -15.51
N ALA A 201 23.54 -2.29 -14.57
CA ALA A 201 22.92 -0.98 -14.82
C ALA A 201 23.91 0.11 -15.31
N GLU A 202 25.13 -0.24 -15.72
CA GLU A 202 26.22 0.75 -15.85
C GLU A 202 26.46 1.34 -17.26
N ASN A 203 25.74 0.96 -18.33
CA ASN A 203 26.15 1.36 -19.69
C ASN A 203 25.13 2.08 -20.59
N PHE A 204 24.01 2.59 -20.08
CA PHE A 204 23.13 3.45 -20.89
C PHE A 204 23.41 4.95 -20.64
N SER A 205 24.45 5.47 -21.29
CA SER A 205 24.69 6.91 -21.36
C SER A 205 23.68 7.57 -22.29
N PHE A 206 22.76 8.35 -21.72
CA PHE A 206 21.83 9.21 -22.43
C PHE A 206 22.60 10.37 -23.10
N THR A 207 22.87 10.29 -24.41
CA THR A 207 23.24 11.47 -25.19
C THR A 207 21.98 12.29 -25.47
N TYR A 208 21.69 13.25 -24.57
CA TYR A 208 20.59 14.20 -24.69
C TYR A 208 20.94 15.35 -25.65
N VAL A 209 19.98 15.69 -26.51
CA VAL A 209 20.03 16.71 -27.57
C VAL A 209 20.08 18.13 -26.99
N ASP A 210 20.89 18.99 -27.62
CA ASP A 210 21.32 20.36 -27.22
C ASP A 210 20.21 21.45 -27.24
N ASP A 211 18.93 21.09 -27.36
CA ASP A 211 17.82 22.04 -27.65
C ASP A 211 16.96 22.46 -26.42
N GLN A 212 17.34 22.11 -25.18
CA GLN A 212 16.56 22.47 -23.98
C GLN A 212 16.94 23.80 -23.28
N LYS A 213 17.79 24.64 -23.87
CA LYS A 213 18.34 25.83 -23.18
C LYS A 213 17.32 26.92 -22.80
N ASP A 214 16.12 26.94 -23.38
CA ASP A 214 15.16 28.03 -23.18
C ASP A 214 13.97 27.73 -22.24
N PHE A 215 13.89 26.53 -21.63
CA PHE A 215 12.80 26.18 -20.70
C PHE A 215 13.22 26.01 -19.23
N ALA A 216 14.46 26.38 -18.87
CA ALA A 216 14.90 26.38 -17.48
C ALA A 216 14.20 27.50 -16.70
N GLN A 217 12.99 27.19 -16.19
CA GLN A 217 12.27 28.08 -15.30
C GLN A 217 13.16 28.38 -14.10
N LYS A 218 13.38 29.66 -13.82
CA LYS A 218 14.26 30.12 -12.75
C LYS A 218 13.74 29.59 -11.42
N VAL A 219 14.37 28.53 -10.89
CA VAL A 219 14.03 27.93 -9.60
C VAL A 219 14.06 29.04 -8.55
N ALA A 220 12.97 29.16 -7.78
CA ALA A 220 12.90 30.16 -6.73
C ALA A 220 14.03 29.93 -5.71
N THR A 221 14.72 30.99 -5.31
CA THR A 221 15.76 30.94 -4.27
C THR A 221 15.47 31.93 -3.17
N LYS A 222 15.95 31.64 -1.96
CA LYS A 222 15.92 32.52 -0.80
C LYS A 222 17.36 32.86 -0.41
N ARG A 223 17.67 34.15 -0.30
CA ARG A 223 18.94 34.59 0.27
C ARG A 223 18.91 34.46 1.80
N ASP A 224 19.67 33.52 2.37
CA ASP A 224 19.94 33.40 3.81
C ASP A 224 21.41 33.70 4.09
N ARG A 225 21.68 34.72 4.91
CA ARG A 225 23.06 35.14 5.29
C ARG A 225 24.01 35.33 4.10
N GLY A 226 23.50 35.90 3.00
CA GLY A 226 24.27 36.19 1.79
C GLY A 226 24.40 35.02 0.81
N VAL A 227 23.82 33.87 1.10
CA VAL A 227 23.83 32.69 0.23
C VAL A 227 22.45 32.47 -0.38
N GLU A 228 22.38 32.22 -1.68
CA GLU A 228 21.15 31.78 -2.36
C GLU A 228 20.89 30.31 -2.06
N LEU A 229 19.78 30.02 -1.37
CA LEU A 229 19.36 28.67 -0.99
C LEU A 229 18.06 28.31 -1.71
N LYS A 230 17.90 27.03 -2.08
CA LYS A 230 16.67 26.52 -2.71
C LYS A 230 15.71 25.95 -1.68
N ALA A 231 14.48 25.64 -2.09
CA ALA A 231 13.46 25.11 -1.19
C ALA A 231 13.89 23.83 -0.43
N SER A 232 14.67 22.95 -1.07
CA SER A 232 15.17 21.71 -0.45
C SER A 232 16.22 21.93 0.65
N ASP A 233 16.73 23.17 0.81
CA ASP A 233 17.66 23.54 1.87
C ASP A 233 16.94 23.99 3.17
N PHE A 234 15.61 24.00 3.21
CA PHE A 234 14.79 24.42 4.35
C PHE A 234 13.90 23.29 4.86
N ALA A 235 13.72 23.22 6.19
CA ALA A 235 12.85 22.24 6.80
C ALA A 235 11.37 22.60 6.64
N ASP A 236 11.02 23.89 6.72
CA ASP A 236 9.66 24.38 6.61
C ASP A 236 9.47 25.15 5.30
N VAL A 237 8.68 24.59 4.38
CA VAL A 237 8.42 25.12 3.03
C VAL A 237 6.94 24.92 2.73
N PRO A 238 6.08 25.88 3.15
CA PRO A 238 4.64 25.81 2.88
C PRO A 238 4.34 25.88 1.37
N ASP A 239 5.07 26.73 0.64
CA ASP A 239 4.92 26.94 -0.80
C ASP A 239 6.30 27.05 -1.45
N ALA A 240 6.67 26.08 -2.29
CA ALA A 240 7.97 26.00 -2.95
C ALA A 240 8.22 27.09 -4.00
N THR A 241 7.22 27.90 -4.33
CA THR A 241 7.34 29.04 -5.26
C THR A 241 7.48 30.39 -4.54
N LYS A 242 7.26 30.42 -3.22
CA LYS A 242 7.29 31.64 -2.40
C LYS A 242 8.40 31.59 -1.32
N PRO A 243 9.66 31.96 -1.67
CA PRO A 243 10.81 31.98 -0.76
C PRO A 243 10.57 32.72 0.58
N GLY A 244 9.69 33.72 0.60
CA GLY A 244 9.34 34.45 1.82
C GLY A 244 8.86 33.54 2.96
N GLY A 245 8.11 32.48 2.64
CA GLY A 245 7.54 31.56 3.63
C GLY A 245 8.49 30.50 4.17
N TRP A 246 9.69 30.31 3.58
CA TRP A 246 10.58 29.21 3.96
C TRP A 246 11.31 29.51 5.27
N LYS A 247 11.32 28.57 6.21
CA LYS A 247 11.94 28.74 7.52
C LYS A 247 12.82 27.54 7.84
N LEU A 248 13.67 27.70 8.86
CA LEU A 248 14.57 26.66 9.38
C LEU A 248 15.55 26.13 8.31
N PRO A 249 16.54 26.95 7.90
CA PRO A 249 17.58 26.51 6.97
C PRO A 249 18.38 25.34 7.57
N LEU A 250 18.67 24.35 6.72
CA LEU A 250 19.35 23.10 7.08
C LEU A 250 20.80 23.02 6.58
N VAL A 251 21.22 24.01 5.78
CA VAL A 251 22.54 24.05 5.12
C VAL A 251 23.33 25.29 5.55
N THR A 252 24.65 25.23 5.38
CA THR A 252 25.56 26.37 5.61
C THR A 252 26.46 26.58 4.38
N GLY A 253 26.61 27.83 3.95
CA GLY A 253 27.56 28.25 2.92
C GLY A 253 27.10 28.08 1.48
N ARG A 254 26.71 26.86 1.07
CA ARG A 254 26.17 26.60 -0.28
C ARG A 254 24.98 25.65 -0.22
N SER A 255 24.09 25.76 -1.20
CA SER A 255 22.94 24.86 -1.36
C SER A 255 23.38 23.38 -1.37
N GLY A 256 22.60 22.51 -0.71
CA GLY A 256 22.89 21.08 -0.56
C GLY A 256 23.95 20.71 0.48
N ASN A 257 24.68 21.67 1.05
CA ASN A 257 25.69 21.41 2.09
C ASN A 257 25.05 21.34 3.48
N PHE A 258 24.37 20.22 3.76
CA PHE A 258 23.68 19.99 5.04
C PHE A 258 24.67 19.97 6.22
N ASP A 259 24.40 20.83 7.19
CA ASP A 259 25.27 21.07 8.34
C ASP A 259 24.58 20.59 9.63
N LEU A 260 25.24 19.69 10.37
CA LEU A 260 24.72 19.14 11.62
C LEU A 260 24.44 20.23 12.68
N ALA A 261 25.13 21.37 12.64
CA ALA A 261 24.85 22.49 13.55
C ALA A 261 23.50 23.15 13.23
N ARG A 262 23.27 23.53 11.95
CA ARG A 262 21.99 24.10 11.49
C ARG A 262 20.80 23.15 11.67
N ILE A 263 21.00 21.87 11.41
CA ILE A 263 20.01 20.83 11.68
C ILE A 263 19.67 20.80 13.18
N GLY A 264 20.66 20.91 14.07
CA GLY A 264 20.45 21.02 15.51
C GLY A 264 19.64 22.25 15.92
N ASP A 265 19.88 23.40 15.29
CA ASP A 265 19.09 24.62 15.49
C ASP A 265 17.63 24.43 15.04
N ALA A 266 17.41 23.79 13.89
CA ALA A 266 16.08 23.48 13.39
C ALA A 266 15.31 22.53 14.34
N ILE A 267 15.97 21.51 14.90
CA ILE A 267 15.37 20.63 15.92
C ILE A 267 15.02 21.42 17.18
N THR A 268 15.89 22.35 17.61
CA THR A 268 15.64 23.22 18.77
C THR A 268 14.39 24.07 18.57
N ALA A 269 14.22 24.62 17.37
CA ALA A 269 13.05 25.42 17.00
C ALA A 269 11.73 24.63 17.07
N LEU A 270 11.77 23.30 16.94
CA LEU A 270 10.61 22.42 17.06
C LEU A 270 10.26 22.06 18.51
N GLN A 271 11.12 22.36 19.49
CA GLN A 271 10.82 22.09 20.90
C GLN A 271 9.75 23.06 21.42
N PRO A 272 8.98 22.71 22.47
CA PRO A 272 7.94 23.59 23.03
C PRO A 272 8.47 24.97 23.46
N THR A 273 9.71 25.01 23.96
CA THR A 273 10.40 26.26 24.31
C THR A 273 10.85 27.06 23.09
N GLY A 274 10.82 26.46 21.90
CA GLY A 274 11.28 27.04 20.65
C GLY A 274 12.77 27.37 20.62
N PHE A 275 13.16 28.19 19.64
CA PHE A 275 14.54 28.66 19.50
C PHE A 275 14.72 29.92 20.34
N ARG A 276 15.60 29.86 21.36
CA ARG A 276 15.86 30.96 22.31
C ARG A 276 14.61 31.40 23.10
N GLY A 277 13.76 30.46 23.47
CA GLY A 277 12.55 30.74 24.26
C GLY A 277 11.33 31.18 23.45
N ASN A 278 11.46 31.34 22.13
CA ASN A 278 10.36 31.73 21.26
C ASN A 278 9.98 30.56 20.33
N PRO A 279 8.73 30.05 20.41
CA PRO A 279 8.25 29.03 19.49
C PRO A 279 8.25 29.56 18.05
N VAL A 280 8.78 28.76 17.11
CA VAL A 280 8.76 29.12 15.70
C VAL A 280 7.41 28.74 15.12
N GLN A 281 6.67 29.72 14.60
CA GLN A 281 5.46 29.47 13.82
C GLN A 281 5.84 28.78 12.50
N LEU A 282 5.43 27.53 12.31
CA LEU A 282 5.66 26.77 11.08
C LEU A 282 4.57 27.09 10.06
N GLY A 283 4.93 27.19 8.79
CA GLY A 283 3.97 27.25 7.69
C GLY A 283 3.51 25.87 7.21
N SER A 284 4.31 24.84 7.44
CA SER A 284 4.03 23.45 7.08
C SER A 284 3.66 22.61 8.31
N PRO A 285 2.93 21.49 8.14
CA PRO A 285 2.70 20.53 9.22
C PRO A 285 4.02 20.05 9.85
N LYS A 286 4.08 20.02 11.19
CA LYS A 286 5.32 19.72 11.95
C LYS A 286 5.91 18.35 11.58
N GLY A 287 5.07 17.34 11.31
CA GLY A 287 5.51 16.04 10.81
C GLY A 287 6.30 16.10 9.49
N ARG A 288 5.86 16.94 8.53
CA ARG A 288 6.57 17.18 7.26
C ARG A 288 7.94 17.84 7.51
N VAL A 289 7.99 18.80 8.44
CA VAL A 289 9.23 19.47 8.85
C VAL A 289 10.21 18.48 9.49
N LYS A 290 9.74 17.64 10.42
CA LYS A 290 10.54 16.56 11.04
C LYS A 290 11.09 15.60 9.99
N SER A 291 10.27 15.17 9.03
CA SER A 291 10.69 14.26 7.95
C SER A 291 11.84 14.85 7.12
N ARG A 292 11.74 16.15 6.75
CA ARG A 292 12.81 16.87 6.05
C ARG A 292 14.09 16.98 6.89
N ILE A 293 13.98 17.27 8.18
CA ILE A 293 15.14 17.29 9.09
C ILE A 293 15.79 15.90 9.15
N ARG A 294 15.01 14.81 9.25
CA ARG A 294 15.52 13.44 9.25
C ARG A 294 16.29 13.11 7.97
N SER A 295 15.76 13.50 6.82
CA SER A 295 16.43 13.38 5.51
C SER A 295 17.71 14.25 5.41
N ALA A 296 17.73 15.42 6.04
CA ALA A 296 18.93 16.24 6.12
C ALA A 296 19.99 15.61 7.03
N ILE A 297 19.62 14.98 8.15
CA ILE A 297 20.56 14.27 9.05
C ILE A 297 21.27 13.14 8.32
N SER A 298 20.54 12.35 7.52
CA SER A 298 21.15 11.25 6.77
C SER A 298 22.17 11.77 5.74
N ARG A 299 21.83 12.85 5.02
CA ARG A 299 22.66 13.48 3.98
C ARG A 299 23.81 14.35 4.50
N ALA A 300 23.72 14.89 5.71
CA ALA A 300 24.76 15.74 6.28
C ALA A 300 26.09 15.00 6.42
N SER A 301 27.20 15.71 6.24
CA SER A 301 28.52 15.15 6.57
C SER A 301 28.78 15.27 8.07
N GLY A 302 29.39 14.25 8.67
CA GLY A 302 29.84 14.29 10.06
C GLY A 302 29.75 12.96 10.80
N PRO A 303 30.21 12.91 12.07
CA PRO A 303 30.29 11.68 12.86
C PRO A 303 28.93 11.01 13.06
N ALA A 304 28.90 9.68 12.96
CA ALA A 304 27.67 8.88 13.11
C ALA A 304 26.99 9.11 14.47
N ASP A 305 27.77 9.24 15.55
CA ASP A 305 27.23 9.49 16.90
C ASP A 305 26.50 10.82 17.00
N ARG A 306 27.00 11.85 16.32
CA ARG A 306 26.34 13.16 16.28
C ARG A 306 25.03 13.10 15.49
N LYS A 307 25.00 12.36 14.37
CA LYS A 307 23.75 12.10 13.62
C LYS A 307 22.73 11.36 14.48
N LYS A 308 23.15 10.29 15.18
CA LYS A 308 22.30 9.53 16.09
C LYS A 308 21.72 10.42 17.21
N ALA A 309 22.55 11.24 17.84
CA ALA A 309 22.10 12.17 18.88
C ALA A 309 21.06 13.19 18.36
N LEU A 310 21.20 13.68 17.12
CA LEU A 310 20.20 14.55 16.50
C LEU A 310 18.89 13.82 16.19
N LEU A 311 18.95 12.55 15.75
CA LEU A 311 17.74 11.73 15.52
C LEU A 311 16.98 11.49 16.83
N GLU A 312 17.68 11.12 17.90
CA GLU A 312 17.07 10.96 19.23
C GLU A 312 16.46 12.27 19.73
N ARG A 313 17.15 13.40 19.52
CA ARG A 313 16.66 14.72 19.91
C ARG A 313 15.46 15.17 19.07
N LEU A 314 15.43 14.84 17.78
CA LEU A 314 14.30 15.08 16.89
C LEU A 314 13.06 14.26 17.31
N GLY A 315 13.26 12.99 17.71
CA GLY A 315 12.17 12.17 18.28
C GLY A 315 11.64 12.71 19.61
N LYS A 316 12.51 13.29 20.44
CA LYS A 316 12.12 13.97 21.69
C LYS A 316 11.46 15.33 21.48
N ALA A 317 11.61 15.95 20.31
CA ALA A 317 10.81 17.10 19.93
C ALA A 317 9.38 16.63 19.63
N LYS A 318 8.70 16.09 20.65
CA LYS A 318 7.30 15.67 20.58
C LYS A 318 6.49 16.80 19.97
N ASP A 319 5.55 16.43 19.13
CA ASP A 319 4.50 17.35 18.72
C ASP A 319 3.78 17.71 20.01
N ALA A 320 3.83 18.98 20.40
CA ALA A 320 3.21 19.45 21.63
C ALA A 320 1.67 19.48 21.53
N GLY A 321 1.08 18.71 20.61
CA GLY A 321 -0.34 18.80 20.31
C GLY A 321 -0.86 17.95 19.16
N ASP A 322 -0.11 16.96 18.66
CA ASP A 322 -0.67 16.04 17.65
C ASP A 322 -0.59 14.61 18.20
N PRO A 323 -1.37 14.28 19.26
CA PRO A 323 -1.45 12.91 19.73
C PRO A 323 -1.80 12.02 18.54
N GLY A 324 -0.95 11.02 18.31
CA GLY A 324 -1.13 10.07 17.22
C GLY A 324 -2.56 9.52 17.22
N SER A 325 -3.05 9.15 16.05
CA SER A 325 -4.42 8.63 15.85
C SER A 325 -4.79 7.46 16.75
N LEU A 326 -3.79 6.75 17.30
CA LEU A 326 -3.94 5.69 18.28
C LEU A 326 -3.31 6.11 19.62
N VAL A 327 -4.09 6.05 20.69
CA VAL A 327 -3.62 6.21 22.06
C VAL A 327 -3.58 4.85 22.73
N VAL A 328 -2.43 4.46 23.28
CA VAL A 328 -2.26 3.23 24.06
C VAL A 328 -2.01 3.58 25.53
N PHE A 329 -2.74 2.96 26.44
CA PHE A 329 -2.66 3.22 27.87
C PHE A 329 -3.01 1.96 28.68
N LYS A 330 -2.74 1.97 29.98
CA LYS A 330 -3.21 0.91 30.89
C LYS A 330 -4.53 1.29 31.51
N ASP A 331 -5.52 0.40 31.43
CA ASP A 331 -6.80 0.60 32.13
C ASP A 331 -6.68 0.32 33.64
N ARG A 332 -7.80 0.51 34.37
CA ARG A 332 -7.85 0.26 35.82
C ARG A 332 -7.51 -1.17 36.23
N ASP A 333 -7.70 -2.15 35.35
CA ASP A 333 -7.33 -3.54 35.60
C ASP A 333 -5.85 -3.82 35.24
N GLY A 334 -5.13 -2.80 34.76
CA GLY A 334 -3.74 -2.89 34.33
C GLY A 334 -3.54 -3.50 32.94
N ARG A 335 -4.62 -3.74 32.18
CA ARG A 335 -4.57 -4.27 30.81
C ARG A 335 -4.17 -3.16 29.84
N GLN A 336 -3.39 -3.50 28.81
CA GLN A 336 -3.09 -2.58 27.72
C GLN A 336 -4.36 -2.36 26.91
N ARG A 337 -4.76 -1.10 26.79
CA ARG A 337 -5.95 -0.64 26.10
C ARG A 337 -5.55 0.37 25.03
N TRP A 338 -6.31 0.37 23.95
CA TRP A 338 -6.17 1.35 22.88
C TRP A 338 -7.46 2.16 22.75
N LEU A 339 -7.31 3.39 22.27
CA LEU A 339 -8.40 4.29 21.87
C LEU A 339 -7.98 4.94 20.55
N THR A 340 -8.90 5.04 19.60
CA THR A 340 -8.65 5.65 18.29
C THR A 340 -9.89 6.32 17.73
N ILE A 341 -9.67 7.33 16.90
CA ILE A 341 -10.64 7.82 15.92
C ILE A 341 -10.36 7.07 14.63
N HIS A 342 -11.34 6.38 14.05
CA HIS A 342 -11.11 5.51 12.89
C HIS A 342 -11.90 5.92 11.64
N SER A 343 -12.91 6.76 11.81
CA SER A 343 -13.70 7.34 10.71
C SER A 343 -14.34 8.66 11.20
N ASN A 344 -14.94 9.43 10.29
CA ASN A 344 -15.69 10.65 10.60
C ASN A 344 -16.65 11.00 9.45
N GLU A 345 -17.41 12.08 9.59
CA GLU A 345 -18.36 12.57 8.58
C GLU A 345 -17.71 13.43 7.48
N TYR A 346 -16.42 13.76 7.62
CA TYR A 346 -15.71 14.63 6.69
C TYR A 346 -15.23 13.85 5.46
N VAL A 347 -15.04 14.60 4.37
CA VAL A 347 -14.47 14.06 3.13
C VAL A 347 -13.03 13.62 3.38
N ASP A 348 -12.75 12.36 3.07
CA ASP A 348 -11.43 11.78 3.17
C ASP A 348 -10.54 12.13 1.97
N ARG A 349 -9.33 11.56 1.92
CA ARG A 349 -8.38 11.80 0.81
C ARG A 349 -8.88 11.33 -0.55
N GLU A 350 -9.80 10.38 -0.57
CA GLU A 350 -10.32 9.74 -1.78
C GLU A 350 -11.58 10.45 -2.30
N GLY A 351 -12.04 11.48 -1.57
CA GLY A 351 -13.26 12.22 -1.92
C GLY A 351 -14.52 11.53 -1.41
N GLU A 352 -14.38 10.56 -0.51
CA GLU A 352 -15.48 9.81 0.08
C GLU A 352 -15.85 10.38 1.45
N ALA A 353 -17.11 10.25 1.85
CA ALA A 353 -17.59 10.66 3.16
C ALA A 353 -18.58 9.64 3.73
N PHE A 354 -18.79 9.68 5.03
CA PHE A 354 -19.80 8.86 5.70
C PHE A 354 -20.93 9.76 6.19
N HIS A 355 -22.16 9.36 5.91
CA HIS A 355 -23.32 10.08 6.42
C HIS A 355 -23.43 9.90 7.93
N LYS A 356 -23.83 10.96 8.65
CA LYS A 356 -24.08 10.93 10.10
C LYS A 356 -24.95 9.73 10.54
N GLU A 357 -26.07 9.54 9.86
CA GLU A 357 -27.03 8.46 10.11
C GLU A 357 -26.44 7.08 9.87
N ALA A 358 -25.42 6.95 9.01
CA ALA A 358 -24.71 5.70 8.77
C ALA A 358 -23.87 5.31 10.01
N HIS A 359 -23.18 6.29 10.60
CA HIS A 359 -22.43 6.13 11.86
C HIS A 359 -23.38 5.75 13.02
N ASP A 360 -24.46 6.52 13.20
CA ASP A 360 -25.45 6.27 14.25
C ASP A 360 -26.13 4.89 14.10
N GLU A 361 -26.38 4.45 12.86
CA GLU A 361 -26.94 3.13 12.57
C GLU A 361 -25.93 2.01 12.81
N PHE A 362 -24.65 2.21 12.46
CA PHE A 362 -23.59 1.26 12.76
C PHE A 362 -23.41 1.06 14.27
N VAL A 363 -23.35 2.12 15.07
CA VAL A 363 -23.27 2.04 16.54
C VAL A 363 -24.43 1.22 17.11
N ARG A 364 -25.67 1.52 16.69
CA ARG A 364 -26.86 0.74 17.10
C ARG A 364 -26.75 -0.72 16.69
N TRP A 365 -26.27 -1.00 15.49
CA TRP A 365 -26.10 -2.37 14.99
C TRP A 365 -25.07 -3.16 15.80
N VAL A 366 -23.94 -2.56 16.15
CA VAL A 366 -22.92 -3.17 17.03
C VAL A 366 -23.49 -3.41 18.43
N ASP A 367 -24.23 -2.46 18.99
CA ASP A 367 -24.76 -2.55 20.35
C ASP A 367 -25.80 -3.67 20.53
N THR A 368 -26.43 -4.15 19.46
CA THR A 368 -27.32 -5.33 19.55
C THR A 368 -26.59 -6.65 19.77
N ASP A 369 -25.32 -6.77 19.38
CA ASP A 369 -24.47 -7.93 19.66
C ASP A 369 -22.99 -7.52 19.69
N LYS A 370 -22.58 -6.92 20.81
CA LYS A 370 -21.20 -6.44 20.98
C LYS A 370 -20.17 -7.56 20.85
N ALA A 371 -20.52 -8.81 21.22
CA ALA A 371 -19.57 -9.91 21.23
C ALA A 371 -19.14 -10.31 19.82
N GLU A 372 -20.10 -10.36 18.88
CA GLU A 372 -19.84 -10.74 17.50
C GLU A 372 -19.41 -9.55 16.63
N ARG A 373 -19.98 -8.36 16.87
CA ARG A 373 -19.97 -7.25 15.90
C ARG A 373 -18.93 -6.17 16.16
N MET A 374 -18.24 -6.23 17.29
CA MET A 374 -17.16 -5.28 17.57
C MET A 374 -15.98 -5.47 16.61
N PRO A 375 -15.47 -4.39 15.99
CA PRO A 375 -14.37 -4.49 15.05
C PRO A 375 -13.06 -4.93 15.72
N GLU A 376 -12.26 -5.66 14.97
CA GLU A 376 -10.92 -6.10 15.39
C GLU A 376 -9.87 -5.01 15.12
N LEU A 377 -8.95 -4.78 16.07
CA LEU A 377 -7.77 -3.96 15.83
C LEU A 377 -6.75 -4.75 15.00
N ARG A 378 -6.32 -4.23 13.85
CA ARG A 378 -5.39 -4.89 12.91
C ARG A 378 -4.22 -3.99 12.51
N VAL A 379 -3.25 -4.59 11.85
CA VAL A 379 -2.10 -3.90 11.24
C VAL A 379 -2.27 -3.89 9.72
N PHE A 380 -2.28 -2.72 9.09
CA PHE A 380 -2.30 -2.57 7.62
C PHE A 380 -3.45 -3.29 6.89
N HIS A 381 -4.64 -3.43 7.48
CA HIS A 381 -5.76 -4.17 6.88
C HIS A 381 -5.46 -5.63 6.52
N VAL A 382 -4.41 -6.22 7.11
CA VAL A 382 -4.01 -7.61 6.80
C VAL A 382 -4.88 -8.58 7.59
N PRO A 383 -5.67 -9.45 6.94
CA PRO A 383 -6.43 -10.49 7.66
C PRO A 383 -5.52 -11.38 8.50
N GLY A 384 -5.91 -11.68 9.73
CA GLY A 384 -5.09 -12.45 10.67
C GLY A 384 -4.05 -11.64 11.45
N SER A 385 -3.87 -10.35 11.17
CA SER A 385 -2.98 -9.44 11.94
C SER A 385 -3.63 -8.86 13.21
N GLY A 386 -4.65 -9.55 13.75
CA GLY A 386 -5.42 -9.08 14.89
C GLY A 386 -4.55 -8.82 16.13
N LEU A 387 -4.61 -7.60 16.65
CA LEU A 387 -3.89 -7.13 17.83
C LEU A 387 -4.77 -7.07 19.07
N GLY A 388 -6.08 -6.97 18.88
CA GLY A 388 -7.07 -6.77 19.94
C GLY A 388 -8.45 -6.61 19.35
N ARG A 389 -9.45 -6.40 20.20
CA ARG A 389 -10.85 -6.20 19.77
C ARG A 389 -11.46 -5.03 20.52
N ALA A 390 -12.27 -4.25 19.80
CA ALA A 390 -13.02 -3.16 20.41
C ALA A 390 -14.00 -3.73 21.46
N ASP A 391 -14.14 -3.03 22.58
CA ASP A 391 -15.24 -3.23 23.53
C ASP A 391 -16.15 -1.99 23.60
N ILE A 392 -15.72 -0.88 22.99
CA ILE A 392 -16.44 0.38 22.88
C ILE A 392 -16.33 0.86 21.42
N VAL A 393 -17.46 1.21 20.83
CA VAL A 393 -17.58 2.01 19.61
C VAL A 393 -18.64 3.07 19.88
N ASP A 394 -18.37 4.30 19.47
CA ASP A 394 -19.34 5.40 19.60
C ASP A 394 -19.16 6.42 18.47
N HIS A 395 -20.24 7.16 18.23
CA HIS A 395 -20.29 8.27 17.29
C HIS A 395 -20.49 9.58 18.05
N THR A 396 -19.56 10.52 17.89
CA THR A 396 -19.54 11.76 18.68
C THR A 396 -20.47 12.80 18.05
N SER A 397 -20.90 13.80 18.84
CA SER A 397 -21.70 14.92 18.34
C SER A 397 -21.00 15.77 17.27
N GLU A 398 -19.68 15.67 17.18
CA GLU A 398 -18.83 16.40 16.22
C GLU A 398 -18.55 15.58 14.95
N GLY A 399 -19.24 14.45 14.77
CA GLY A 399 -19.12 13.65 13.55
C GLY A 399 -17.90 12.73 13.50
N PHE A 400 -17.32 12.33 14.64
CA PHE A 400 -16.19 11.38 14.69
C PHE A 400 -16.62 10.00 15.17
N MET A 401 -16.11 8.96 14.54
CA MET A 401 -16.24 7.57 14.99
C MET A 401 -15.05 7.16 15.82
N ILE A 402 -15.30 6.83 17.08
CA ILE A 402 -14.29 6.34 18.00
C ILE A 402 -14.42 4.84 18.24
N ALA A 403 -13.30 4.20 18.52
CA ALA A 403 -13.25 2.83 19.01
C ALA A 403 -12.22 2.70 20.13
N SER A 404 -12.55 1.93 21.17
CA SER A 404 -11.61 1.52 22.22
C SER A 404 -11.73 0.03 22.46
N GLY A 405 -10.63 -0.58 22.85
CA GLY A 405 -10.57 -2.02 23.10
C GLY A 405 -9.29 -2.43 23.81
N THR A 406 -9.23 -3.69 24.22
CA THR A 406 -8.01 -4.25 24.81
C THR A 406 -7.18 -4.96 23.76
N PHE A 407 -5.86 -4.98 23.96
CA PHE A 407 -4.99 -5.85 23.19
C PHE A 407 -5.23 -7.31 23.58
N TYR A 408 -5.07 -8.24 22.63
CA TYR A 408 -5.09 -9.66 22.92
C TYR A 408 -3.95 -10.03 23.90
N PRO A 409 -4.11 -11.11 24.69
CA PRO A 409 -3.03 -11.59 25.55
C PRO A 409 -1.73 -11.79 24.77
N GLN A 410 -0.58 -11.48 25.39
CA GLN A 410 0.77 -11.58 24.80
C GLN A 410 1.11 -10.51 23.76
N MET A 411 0.22 -9.55 23.47
CA MET A 411 0.47 -8.44 22.55
C MET A 411 1.04 -7.18 23.25
N GLU A 412 1.50 -7.28 24.51
CA GLU A 412 1.99 -6.13 25.27
C GLU A 412 3.23 -5.47 24.62
N TYR A 413 4.07 -6.26 23.95
CA TYR A 413 5.23 -5.76 23.22
C TYR A 413 4.80 -4.95 21.99
N VAL A 414 3.74 -5.38 21.29
CA VAL A 414 3.15 -4.64 20.16
C VAL A 414 2.51 -3.35 20.65
N ALA A 415 1.72 -3.41 21.72
CA ALA A 415 1.10 -2.25 22.34
C ALA A 415 2.14 -1.17 22.69
N LYS A 416 3.27 -1.58 23.30
CA LYS A 416 4.40 -0.68 23.58
C LYS A 416 5.01 -0.10 22.30
N GLY A 417 5.24 -0.93 21.28
CA GLY A 417 5.79 -0.48 20.01
C GLY A 417 4.89 0.54 19.30
N LEU A 418 3.57 0.34 19.32
CA LEU A 418 2.60 1.29 18.76
C LEU A 418 2.55 2.59 19.58
N ALA A 419 2.60 2.50 20.91
CA ALA A 419 2.61 3.67 21.80
C ALA A 419 3.82 4.60 21.58
N GLU A 420 4.93 4.07 21.08
CA GLU A 420 6.17 4.79 20.82
C GLU A 420 6.21 5.45 19.44
N ARG A 421 5.23 5.18 18.56
CA ARG A 421 5.16 5.71 17.20
C ARG A 421 4.26 6.94 17.09
N ASP A 422 4.80 8.04 16.57
CA ASP A 422 4.08 9.28 16.27
C ASP A 422 3.61 9.38 14.81
N ASP A 423 4.03 8.43 13.97
CA ASP A 423 3.80 8.41 12.52
C ASP A 423 2.61 7.53 12.09
N LEU A 424 1.79 7.11 13.04
CA LEU A 424 0.63 6.26 12.78
C LEU A 424 -0.63 7.07 12.46
N GLY A 425 -1.37 6.57 11.47
CA GLY A 425 -2.76 6.85 11.17
C GLY A 425 -3.63 5.66 11.53
N VAL A 426 -4.95 5.86 11.51
CA VAL A 426 -5.92 4.77 11.62
C VAL A 426 -6.90 4.86 10.46
N SER A 427 -7.28 3.69 9.99
CA SER A 427 -8.31 3.47 8.97
C SER A 427 -9.23 2.35 9.44
N HIS A 428 -10.27 2.03 8.69
CA HIS A 428 -11.16 0.91 8.97
C HIS A 428 -11.48 0.13 7.71
N GLY A 429 -11.70 -1.16 7.87
CA GLY A 429 -12.26 -2.03 6.83
C GLY A 429 -13.74 -2.23 7.12
N PHE A 430 -14.56 -2.04 6.10
CA PHE A 430 -16.01 -2.12 6.24
C PHE A 430 -16.67 -2.80 5.03
N TRP A 431 -17.84 -3.36 5.28
CA TRP A 431 -18.77 -3.78 4.23
C TRP A 431 -19.84 -2.72 4.03
N PHE A 432 -20.30 -2.54 2.81
CA PHE A 432 -21.43 -1.67 2.51
C PHE A 432 -22.29 -2.29 1.40
N ASP A 433 -23.56 -1.88 1.36
CA ASP A 433 -24.44 -2.18 0.24
C ASP A 433 -24.12 -1.18 -0.87
N PRO A 434 -23.77 -1.59 -2.10
CA PRO A 434 -23.51 -0.68 -3.20
C PRO A 434 -24.64 0.35 -3.45
N ALA A 435 -25.90 0.00 -3.17
CA ALA A 435 -27.02 0.93 -3.30
C ALA A 435 -27.01 2.03 -2.23
N ALA A 436 -26.32 1.80 -1.09
CA ALA A 436 -26.12 2.76 -0.02
C ALA A 436 -24.87 3.64 -0.23
N PHE A 437 -24.13 3.46 -1.32
CA PHE A 437 -23.05 4.34 -1.73
C PHE A 437 -23.46 5.15 -2.95
N HIS A 438 -23.68 6.45 -2.78
CA HIS A 438 -24.04 7.32 -3.88
C HIS A 438 -23.57 8.76 -3.65
N GLY A 439 -23.12 9.41 -4.73
CA GLY A 439 -22.60 10.78 -4.64
C GLY A 439 -21.31 10.91 -3.81
N GLY A 440 -20.51 9.83 -3.70
CA GLY A 440 -19.31 9.79 -2.86
C GLY A 440 -19.60 9.66 -1.37
N VAL A 441 -20.82 9.28 -0.98
CA VAL A 441 -21.23 9.19 0.43
C VAL A 441 -21.73 7.79 0.75
N TYR A 442 -21.21 7.22 1.83
CA TYR A 442 -21.72 5.99 2.42
C TYR A 442 -22.88 6.30 3.37
N HIS A 443 -24.09 5.89 3.01
CA HIS A 443 -25.29 6.03 3.83
C HIS A 443 -25.54 4.82 4.75
N ARG A 444 -24.80 3.72 4.54
CA ARG A 444 -24.85 2.54 5.41
C ARG A 444 -23.59 1.69 5.24
N TYR A 445 -22.96 1.28 6.33
CA TYR A 445 -21.77 0.44 6.31
C TYR A 445 -21.64 -0.41 7.59
N ARG A 446 -20.71 -1.36 7.59
CA ARG A 446 -20.41 -2.27 8.71
C ARG A 446 -18.90 -2.41 8.86
N SER A 447 -18.29 -1.65 9.77
CA SER A 447 -16.87 -1.87 10.09
C SER A 447 -16.68 -3.24 10.71
N PHE A 448 -15.75 -4.01 10.18
CA PHE A 448 -15.32 -5.29 10.76
C PHE A 448 -13.90 -5.22 11.34
N GLU A 449 -13.15 -4.18 10.99
CA GLU A 449 -11.81 -3.94 11.53
C GLU A 449 -11.51 -2.45 11.68
N VAL A 450 -10.59 -2.15 12.58
CA VAL A 450 -9.90 -0.87 12.73
C VAL A 450 -8.43 -1.15 12.55
N SER A 451 -7.78 -0.51 11.58
CA SER A 451 -6.42 -0.83 11.19
C SER A 451 -5.47 0.31 11.54
N VAL A 452 -4.39 0.00 12.26
CA VAL A 452 -3.26 0.91 12.48
C VAL A 452 -2.28 0.77 11.33
N LEU A 453 -1.89 1.90 10.76
CA LEU A 453 -1.04 1.97 9.57
C LEU A 453 -0.24 3.29 9.54
N PRO A 454 0.79 3.44 8.70
CA PRO A 454 1.46 4.72 8.50
C PRO A 454 0.46 5.82 8.12
N ARG A 455 0.64 7.01 8.67
CA ARG A 455 -0.32 8.14 8.52
C ARG A 455 -0.53 8.56 7.06
N ASP A 456 0.47 8.40 6.20
CA ASP A 456 0.37 8.67 4.76
C ASP A 456 -0.46 7.63 4.00
N ARG A 457 -0.81 6.51 4.65
CA ARG A 457 -1.66 5.45 4.10
C ARG A 457 -3.08 5.44 4.68
N ALA A 458 -3.34 6.16 5.77
CA ALA A 458 -4.69 6.33 6.27
C ALA A 458 -5.54 7.12 5.26
N ALA A 459 -6.73 6.61 4.93
CA ALA A 459 -7.67 7.31 4.04
C ALA A 459 -8.12 8.64 4.66
N ASN A 460 -8.41 8.63 5.96
CA ASN A 460 -8.91 9.78 6.68
C ASN A 460 -7.79 10.51 7.44
N GLU A 461 -7.51 11.76 7.04
CA GLU A 461 -6.48 12.60 7.65
C GLU A 461 -6.86 13.10 9.05
N ALA A 462 -8.15 13.23 9.33
CA ALA A 462 -8.69 13.76 10.58
C ALA A 462 -8.95 12.64 11.61
N THR A 463 -8.02 11.68 11.70
CA THR A 463 -8.05 10.58 12.69
C THR A 463 -7.07 10.78 13.84
N GLY A 464 -6.25 11.85 13.83
CA GLY A 464 -5.38 12.21 14.94
C GLY A 464 -6.19 12.71 16.15
N PHE A 465 -5.80 12.34 17.37
CA PHE A 465 -6.35 13.06 18.53
C PHE A 465 -5.72 14.45 18.57
N ILE A 466 -6.42 15.44 19.12
CA ILE A 466 -5.83 16.70 19.58
C ILE A 466 -6.05 16.77 21.10
N ALA A 467 -5.25 17.52 21.84
CA ALA A 467 -5.52 17.76 23.26
C ALA A 467 -5.79 19.26 23.47
N GLY A 468 -7.05 19.65 23.65
CA GLY A 468 -7.44 21.02 24.01
C GLY A 468 -8.62 21.06 24.97
N LYS A 469 -9.27 22.21 25.10
CA LYS A 469 -10.29 22.49 26.14
C LYS A 469 -11.52 23.10 25.49
N GLU A 470 -12.51 22.24 25.26
CA GLU A 470 -13.96 22.47 25.23
C GLU A 470 -14.59 21.13 24.80
N VAL A 471 -15.74 20.74 25.36
CA VAL A 471 -16.10 19.32 25.49
C VAL A 471 -17.33 18.96 24.64
N PRO A 472 -17.19 18.19 23.55
CA PRO A 472 -18.26 17.46 22.89
C PRO A 472 -18.70 16.29 23.74
N MET A 473 -19.98 15.94 23.65
CA MET A 473 -20.55 14.91 24.50
C MET A 473 -20.48 13.57 23.80
N LEU A 474 -19.74 12.62 24.37
CA LEU A 474 -20.00 11.21 24.14
C LEU A 474 -21.41 10.88 24.62
N ASN A 475 -22.00 9.80 24.11
CA ASN A 475 -23.23 9.32 24.71
C ASN A 475 -22.99 9.03 26.21
N GLU A 476 -23.90 9.49 27.08
CA GLU A 476 -23.78 9.37 28.55
C GLU A 476 -23.40 7.94 28.99
N ASP A 477 -23.98 6.93 28.35
CA ASP A 477 -23.70 5.52 28.64
C ASP A 477 -22.25 5.14 28.28
N LYS A 478 -21.76 5.61 27.12
CA LYS A 478 -20.39 5.35 26.65
C LYS A 478 -19.37 6.15 27.42
N LYS A 479 -19.70 7.39 27.79
CA LYS A 479 -18.90 8.20 28.71
C LYS A 479 -18.76 7.48 30.04
N ALA A 480 -19.85 6.95 30.61
CA ALA A 480 -19.82 6.17 31.83
C ALA A 480 -18.93 4.92 31.70
N GLU A 481 -18.98 4.21 30.57
CA GLU A 481 -18.06 3.09 30.26
C GLU A 481 -16.58 3.56 30.23
N LEU A 482 -16.25 4.66 29.56
CA LEU A 482 -14.89 5.21 29.55
C LEU A 482 -14.41 5.67 30.93
N VAL A 483 -15.30 6.27 31.73
CA VAL A 483 -15.00 6.65 33.12
C VAL A 483 -14.77 5.41 33.98
N ALA A 484 -15.54 4.34 33.76
CA ALA A 484 -15.35 3.07 34.46
C ALA A 484 -13.99 2.45 34.15
N VAL A 485 -13.51 2.62 32.92
CA VAL A 485 -12.26 2.05 32.39
C VAL A 485 -11.01 2.86 32.75
N GLY A 486 -11.00 4.16 32.40
CA GLY A 486 -9.83 5.04 32.47
C GLY A 486 -9.95 6.16 33.52
N GLY A 487 -11.13 6.32 34.13
CA GLY A 487 -11.42 7.39 35.09
C GLY A 487 -11.92 8.69 34.45
N ALA A 488 -12.53 9.54 35.27
CA ALA A 488 -13.19 10.78 34.83
C ALA A 488 -12.26 11.73 34.08
N ALA A 489 -11.08 12.02 34.65
CA ALA A 489 -10.12 12.93 34.05
C ALA A 489 -9.64 12.51 32.64
N TRP A 490 -9.61 11.19 32.37
CA TRP A 490 -9.23 10.69 31.06
C TRP A 490 -10.39 10.78 30.05
N ALA A 491 -11.60 10.40 30.44
CA ALA A 491 -12.79 10.56 29.61
C ALA A 491 -13.01 12.03 29.19
N ASP A 492 -12.85 12.96 30.12
CA ASP A 492 -12.95 14.40 29.85
C ASP A 492 -11.84 14.88 28.87
N ALA A 493 -10.64 14.30 28.94
CA ALA A 493 -9.55 14.63 28.01
C ALA A 493 -9.81 14.12 26.59
N VAL A 494 -10.44 12.94 26.44
CA VAL A 494 -10.84 12.40 25.14
C VAL A 494 -11.86 13.30 24.48
N GLU A 495 -12.92 13.66 25.21
CA GLU A 495 -13.95 14.57 24.71
C GLU A 495 -13.34 15.91 24.31
N SER A 496 -12.54 16.52 25.20
CA SER A 496 -11.96 17.84 24.90
C SER A 496 -11.04 17.83 23.67
N GLY A 497 -10.41 16.68 23.38
CA GLY A 497 -9.60 16.49 22.20
C GLY A 497 -10.38 16.42 20.88
N LEU A 498 -11.58 15.85 20.91
CA LEU A 498 -12.45 15.72 19.75
C LEU A 498 -12.99 17.08 19.28
N SER A 499 -13.23 18.03 20.20
CA SER A 499 -13.69 19.38 19.85
C SER A 499 -12.68 20.15 19.03
N GLU A 500 -11.41 20.11 19.44
CA GLU A 500 -10.35 20.82 18.72
C GLU A 500 -10.14 20.21 17.34
N LEU A 501 -10.30 18.89 17.21
CA LEU A 501 -10.19 18.22 15.92
C LEU A 501 -11.32 18.63 14.97
N ALA A 502 -12.55 18.79 15.49
CA ALA A 502 -13.66 19.35 14.73
C ALA A 502 -13.36 20.77 14.24
N LYS A 503 -12.86 21.63 15.15
CA LYS A 503 -12.45 23.00 14.83
C LYS A 503 -11.34 23.03 13.77
N GLU A 504 -10.32 22.18 13.88
CA GLU A 504 -9.23 22.10 12.89
C GLU A 504 -9.73 21.56 11.53
N ALA A 505 -10.64 20.58 11.54
CA ALA A 505 -11.28 20.08 10.31
C ALA A 505 -12.04 21.20 9.59
N ASP A 506 -12.81 21.98 10.34
CA ASP A 506 -13.52 23.16 9.84
C ASP A 506 -12.56 24.25 9.32
N GLU A 507 -11.49 24.55 10.06
CA GLU A 507 -10.47 25.54 9.67
C GLU A 507 -9.72 25.12 8.40
N LYS A 508 -9.47 23.81 8.21
CA LYS A 508 -8.89 23.25 6.98
C LYS A 508 -9.86 23.26 5.81
N GLY A 509 -11.12 23.65 6.02
CA GLY A 509 -12.16 23.60 5.01
C GLY A 509 -12.48 22.17 4.58
N LEU A 510 -12.27 21.18 5.46
CA LEU A 510 -12.79 19.83 5.21
C LEU A 510 -14.32 19.95 5.11
N GLN A 511 -14.86 19.54 3.97
CA GLN A 511 -16.19 19.96 3.57
C GLN A 511 -17.28 19.21 4.33
N TYR A 512 -17.65 19.70 5.51
CA TYR A 512 -18.80 19.21 6.28
C TYR A 512 -20.14 19.54 5.59
N LYS A 513 -20.29 20.79 5.08
CA LYS A 513 -21.60 21.35 4.69
C LYS A 513 -21.96 21.23 3.21
N GLU A 514 -20.99 21.01 2.32
CA GLU A 514 -21.28 21.01 0.88
C GLU A 514 -21.84 19.68 0.39
N ILE A 515 -21.48 18.56 1.00
CA ILE A 515 -21.98 17.24 0.59
C ILE A 515 -23.44 17.06 1.00
N GLU A 516 -23.80 17.33 2.25
CA GLU A 516 -25.20 17.26 2.69
C GLU A 516 -26.09 18.18 1.83
N THR A 517 -25.61 19.41 1.55
CA THR A 517 -26.33 20.37 0.69
C THR A 517 -26.43 19.90 -0.76
N ARG A 518 -25.37 19.32 -1.35
CA ARG A 518 -25.39 18.83 -2.74
C ARG A 518 -26.21 17.56 -2.90
N VAL A 519 -26.17 16.65 -1.92
CA VAL A 519 -26.93 15.40 -1.91
C VAL A 519 -28.42 15.68 -1.65
N LEU A 520 -28.79 16.54 -0.70
CA LEU A 520 -30.18 16.98 -0.54
C LEU A 520 -30.71 17.73 -1.78
N ALA A 521 -29.87 18.57 -2.40
CA ALA A 521 -30.25 19.27 -3.63
C ALA A 521 -30.45 18.31 -4.81
N ALA A 522 -29.67 17.23 -4.91
CA ALA A 522 -29.78 16.21 -5.95
C ALA A 522 -30.97 15.24 -5.73
N LEU A 523 -31.38 15.00 -4.48
CA LEU A 523 -32.46 14.08 -4.12
C LEU A 523 -33.86 14.75 -4.11
N THR A 524 -33.94 16.06 -4.29
CA THR A 524 -35.22 16.76 -4.37
C THR A 524 -35.66 16.84 -5.83
N PRO A 525 -36.69 16.10 -6.29
CA PRO A 525 -37.18 16.24 -7.66
C PRO A 525 -37.69 17.67 -7.86
N ALA A 526 -37.08 18.37 -8.82
CA ALA A 526 -37.42 19.74 -9.18
C ALA A 526 -38.90 19.83 -9.55
N LYS A 527 -39.70 20.45 -8.67
CA LYS A 527 -41.04 20.88 -9.00
C LYS A 527 -40.93 22.18 -9.80
N GLU A 528 -41.10 22.06 -11.11
CA GLU A 528 -41.25 23.17 -12.05
C GLU A 528 -42.23 24.23 -11.52
N LYS A 529 -41.76 25.48 -11.48
CA LYS A 529 -42.62 26.60 -11.85
C LYS A 529 -41.79 27.75 -12.45
N ALA A 530 -42.23 28.17 -13.61
CA ALA A 530 -41.64 29.17 -14.47
C ALA A 530 -41.96 30.63 -14.06
N GLU A 531 -41.12 31.50 -14.63
CA GLU A 531 -41.31 32.90 -15.03
C GLU A 531 -41.31 34.06 -14.02
N GLY A 532 -40.39 35.01 -14.27
CA GLY A 532 -40.55 36.43 -13.98
C GLY A 532 -39.26 37.20 -13.65
N ASP A 533 -38.57 37.72 -14.68
CA ASP A 533 -37.64 38.87 -14.60
C ASP A 533 -38.43 40.15 -15.03
N PRO A 534 -38.06 41.43 -14.75
CA PRO A 534 -36.68 41.96 -14.74
C PRO A 534 -36.30 43.05 -13.70
N ALA A 535 -34.99 43.27 -13.51
CA ALA A 535 -34.25 44.50 -13.88
C ALA A 535 -33.13 44.96 -12.90
N GLY A 536 -31.90 45.07 -13.44
CA GLY A 536 -31.12 46.33 -13.39
C GLY A 536 -29.89 46.43 -12.47
N GLY A 537 -28.69 46.25 -13.02
CA GLY A 537 -27.42 46.74 -12.46
C GLY A 537 -26.21 46.44 -13.37
N PRO A 538 -25.28 47.39 -13.63
CA PRO A 538 -24.28 47.25 -14.68
C PRO A 538 -23.11 46.37 -14.24
N THR A 539 -22.76 45.38 -15.07
CA THR A 539 -21.60 44.48 -14.91
C THR A 539 -20.50 44.88 -15.93
N PRO A 540 -19.21 44.73 -15.59
CA PRO A 540 -18.10 45.11 -16.46
C PRO A 540 -17.94 44.16 -17.65
N ASP A 541 -17.39 44.71 -18.73
CA ASP A 541 -17.15 44.09 -20.03
C ASP A 541 -16.34 42.76 -19.96
N PRO A 542 -16.93 41.59 -20.29
CA PRO A 542 -16.30 40.28 -20.22
C PRO A 542 -15.43 39.92 -21.44
N THR A 543 -15.18 40.86 -22.36
CA THR A 543 -14.56 40.53 -23.66
C THR A 543 -13.03 40.31 -23.58
N THR A 544 -12.37 40.64 -22.48
CA THR A 544 -10.90 40.51 -22.32
C THR A 544 -10.42 39.22 -21.63
N VAL A 545 -11.29 38.43 -21.01
CA VAL A 545 -10.93 37.15 -20.36
C VAL A 545 -11.17 35.93 -21.26
N ARG A 546 -12.00 36.06 -22.31
CA ARG A 546 -12.31 34.94 -23.22
C ARG A 546 -11.18 34.56 -24.18
N VAL A 547 -10.25 35.47 -24.49
CA VAL A 547 -9.19 35.20 -25.49
C VAL A 547 -8.10 34.24 -24.97
N GLY A 548 -8.00 34.02 -23.66
CA GLY A 548 -7.04 33.07 -23.07
C GLY A 548 -7.57 31.65 -22.88
N LEU A 549 -8.88 31.46 -22.76
CA LEU A 549 -9.47 30.16 -22.42
C LEU A 549 -9.53 29.22 -23.64
N ASP A 550 -9.85 29.77 -24.82
CA ASP A 550 -9.91 28.98 -26.06
C ASP A 550 -8.53 28.45 -26.48
N ALA A 551 -7.46 29.19 -26.16
CA ALA A 551 -6.07 28.78 -26.41
C ALA A 551 -5.61 27.63 -25.48
N VAL A 552 -6.25 27.47 -24.32
CA VAL A 552 -5.97 26.37 -23.36
C VAL A 552 -6.88 25.17 -23.62
N ILE A 553 -8.12 25.38 -24.07
CA ILE A 553 -9.08 24.32 -24.35
C ILE A 553 -8.72 23.54 -25.62
N ALA A 554 -8.22 24.20 -26.67
CA ALA A 554 -7.96 23.54 -27.95
C ALA A 554 -6.92 22.39 -27.88
N PRO A 555 -5.77 22.52 -27.18
CA PRO A 555 -4.83 21.41 -27.01
C PRO A 555 -5.41 20.25 -26.18
N ILE A 556 -6.24 20.55 -25.18
CA ILE A 556 -6.89 19.53 -24.34
C ILE A 556 -7.91 18.75 -25.17
N ALA A 557 -8.71 19.43 -25.99
CA ALA A 557 -9.66 18.80 -26.89
C ALA A 557 -8.96 17.91 -27.93
N GLN A 558 -7.82 18.33 -28.47
CA GLN A 558 -6.99 17.51 -29.36
C GLN A 558 -6.41 16.27 -28.64
N GLY A 559 -5.93 16.43 -27.40
CA GLY A 559 -5.47 15.30 -26.59
C GLY A 559 -6.57 14.28 -26.31
N MET A 560 -7.77 14.74 -25.95
CA MET A 560 -8.94 13.87 -25.72
C MET A 560 -9.39 13.15 -26.99
N ALA A 561 -9.32 13.80 -28.16
CA ALA A 561 -9.62 13.16 -29.44
C ALA A 561 -8.61 12.05 -29.78
N ALA A 562 -7.31 12.30 -29.56
CA ALA A 562 -6.27 11.29 -29.79
C ALA A 562 -6.41 10.08 -28.85
N ILE A 563 -6.81 10.32 -27.59
CA ILE A 563 -7.12 9.23 -26.64
C ILE A 563 -8.34 8.44 -27.12
N ALA A 564 -9.41 9.11 -27.55
CA ALA A 564 -10.60 8.44 -28.07
C ALA A 564 -10.30 7.57 -29.29
N ASP A 565 -9.45 8.03 -30.21
CA ASP A 565 -9.00 7.26 -31.37
C ASP A 565 -8.13 6.05 -30.97
N THR A 566 -7.27 6.21 -29.95
CA THR A 566 -6.47 5.11 -29.39
C THR A 566 -7.36 4.05 -28.75
N VAL A 567 -8.34 4.45 -27.92
CA VAL A 567 -9.31 3.54 -27.30
C VAL A 567 -10.14 2.80 -28.35
N LYS A 568 -10.53 3.49 -29.43
CA LYS A 568 -11.24 2.86 -30.56
C LYS A 568 -10.38 1.81 -31.27
N THR A 569 -9.09 2.06 -31.42
CA THR A 569 -8.13 1.12 -32.02
C THR A 569 -7.97 -0.11 -31.13
N ILE A 570 -7.75 0.07 -29.81
CA ILE A 570 -7.69 -1.02 -28.84
C ILE A 570 -8.98 -1.85 -28.85
N GLY A 571 -10.15 -1.20 -28.91
CA GLY A 571 -11.43 -1.91 -29.00
C GLY A 571 -11.58 -2.75 -30.27
N ALA A 572 -10.99 -2.32 -31.39
CA ALA A 572 -10.97 -3.11 -32.63
C ALA A 572 -10.02 -4.30 -32.53
N ASP A 573 -8.84 -4.13 -31.92
CA ASP A 573 -7.85 -5.20 -31.73
C ASP A 573 -8.37 -6.27 -30.77
N VAL A 574 -8.99 -5.87 -29.66
CA VAL A 574 -9.63 -6.79 -28.70
C VAL A 574 -10.74 -7.60 -29.38
N LYS A 575 -11.52 -6.97 -30.27
CA LYS A 575 -12.55 -7.67 -31.05
C LYS A 575 -11.92 -8.68 -32.01
N ALA A 576 -10.86 -8.30 -32.73
CA ALA A 576 -10.15 -9.20 -33.64
C ALA A 576 -9.52 -10.40 -32.89
N GLN A 577 -8.95 -10.17 -31.70
CA GLN A 577 -8.45 -11.24 -30.84
C GLN A 577 -9.59 -12.16 -30.36
N GLY A 578 -10.75 -11.61 -29.98
CA GLY A 578 -11.93 -12.39 -29.62
C GLY A 578 -12.41 -13.31 -30.75
N GLU A 579 -12.38 -12.82 -32.00
CA GLU A 579 -12.71 -13.60 -33.20
C GLU A 579 -11.67 -14.71 -33.46
N GLN A 580 -10.37 -14.44 -33.28
CA GLN A 580 -9.31 -15.45 -33.39
C GLN A 580 -9.43 -16.55 -32.32
N ILE A 581 -9.72 -16.18 -31.06
CA ILE A 581 -9.93 -17.15 -29.97
C ILE A 581 -11.17 -18.01 -30.25
N ALA A 582 -12.25 -17.43 -30.76
CA ALA A 582 -13.45 -18.18 -31.13
C ALA A 582 -13.16 -19.21 -32.25
N ALA A 583 -12.40 -18.80 -33.28
CA ALA A 583 -12.00 -19.69 -34.37
C ALA A 583 -11.08 -20.83 -33.92
N LEU A 584 -10.20 -20.59 -32.93
CA LEU A 584 -9.35 -21.64 -32.36
C LEU A 584 -10.16 -22.66 -31.55
N LYS A 585 -11.16 -22.21 -30.77
CA LYS A 585 -12.02 -23.11 -29.99
C LYS A 585 -12.82 -24.08 -30.87
N GLU A 586 -13.38 -23.61 -31.98
CA GLU A 586 -14.13 -24.48 -32.91
C GLU A 586 -13.23 -25.56 -33.55
N GLY A 587 -11.97 -25.22 -33.85
CA GLY A 587 -11.03 -26.15 -34.47
C GLY A 587 -10.48 -27.23 -33.53
N ASP A 588 -10.41 -26.97 -32.23
CA ASP A 588 -9.86 -27.93 -31.26
C ASP A 588 -10.93 -28.87 -30.71
N ASP A 589 -12.19 -28.44 -30.57
CA ASP A 589 -13.30 -29.31 -30.20
C ASP A 589 -13.50 -30.44 -31.24
N GLU A 590 -13.34 -30.15 -32.54
CA GLU A 590 -13.39 -31.18 -33.58
C GLU A 590 -12.21 -32.15 -33.52
N LYS A 591 -10.98 -31.66 -33.26
CA LYS A 591 -9.79 -32.53 -33.12
C LYS A 591 -9.87 -33.41 -31.87
N ILE A 592 -10.36 -32.85 -30.76
CA ILE A 592 -10.59 -33.58 -29.51
C ILE A 592 -11.67 -34.64 -29.75
N ALA A 593 -12.81 -34.28 -30.36
CA ALA A 593 -13.86 -35.24 -30.69
C ALA A 593 -13.35 -36.39 -31.59
N ASP A 594 -12.48 -36.10 -32.57
CA ASP A 594 -11.89 -37.14 -33.43
C ASP A 594 -10.86 -38.01 -32.71
N ALA A 595 -10.10 -37.44 -31.77
CA ALA A 595 -9.15 -38.19 -30.92
C ALA A 595 -9.86 -39.12 -29.92
N PHE A 596 -11.05 -38.74 -29.44
CA PHE A 596 -11.84 -39.52 -28.49
C PHE A 596 -12.92 -40.41 -29.12
N ARG A 597 -13.03 -40.45 -30.46
CA ARG A 597 -13.88 -41.43 -31.14
C ARG A 597 -13.37 -42.85 -30.82
N PRO A 598 -14.18 -43.69 -30.15
CA PRO A 598 -13.76 -45.06 -29.86
C PRO A 598 -13.51 -45.79 -31.18
N ARG A 599 -12.25 -46.20 -31.42
CA ARG A 599 -11.86 -47.02 -32.58
C ARG A 599 -12.34 -48.47 -32.48
N PHE A 600 -13.27 -48.76 -31.56
CA PHE A 600 -13.86 -50.07 -31.38
C PHE A 600 -15.01 -50.22 -32.37
N ASP A 601 -14.82 -51.04 -33.40
CA ASP A 601 -15.87 -51.50 -34.28
C ASP A 601 -16.59 -52.67 -33.58
N PRO A 602 -17.79 -52.47 -32.99
CA PRO A 602 -18.49 -53.52 -32.26
C PRO A 602 -18.96 -54.68 -33.15
N THR A 603 -18.83 -54.57 -34.48
CA THR A 603 -19.14 -55.66 -35.41
C THR A 603 -17.98 -56.64 -35.60
N LYS A 604 -16.77 -56.27 -35.17
CA LYS A 604 -15.60 -57.15 -35.12
C LYS A 604 -15.42 -57.61 -33.68
N GLY A 605 -16.09 -58.71 -33.33
CA GLY A 605 -15.92 -59.37 -32.04
C GLY A 605 -14.44 -59.51 -31.67
N ALA A 606 -14.12 -59.32 -30.38
CA ALA A 606 -12.76 -59.44 -29.89
C ALA A 606 -12.17 -60.80 -30.31
N PRO A 607 -10.94 -60.84 -30.85
CA PRO A 607 -10.31 -62.11 -31.21
C PRO A 607 -10.17 -62.96 -29.95
N ALA A 608 -10.71 -64.19 -29.99
CA ALA A 608 -10.46 -65.18 -28.96
C ALA A 608 -8.94 -65.40 -28.85
N SER A 609 -8.37 -65.36 -27.65
CA SER A 609 -6.96 -65.67 -27.48
C SER A 609 -6.72 -67.14 -27.85
N GLU A 610 -6.04 -67.39 -28.96
CA GLU A 610 -5.71 -68.74 -29.44
C GLU A 610 -4.61 -69.44 -28.63
N ASP A 611 -4.33 -69.02 -27.39
CA ASP A 611 -3.34 -69.68 -26.56
C ASP A 611 -4.00 -70.71 -25.62
N PRO A 612 -3.96 -72.03 -25.94
CA PRO A 612 -4.49 -73.07 -25.07
C PRO A 612 -3.70 -73.24 -23.76
N ASN A 613 -2.61 -72.48 -23.54
CA ASN A 613 -1.80 -72.53 -22.32
C ASN A 613 -2.01 -71.32 -21.39
N ASN A 614 -3.01 -70.47 -21.63
CA ASN A 614 -3.33 -69.37 -20.72
C ASN A 614 -4.16 -69.88 -19.51
N GLU A 615 -3.70 -70.95 -18.87
CA GLU A 615 -4.14 -71.29 -17.53
C GLU A 615 -3.41 -70.37 -16.53
N PRO A 616 -4.14 -69.63 -15.68
CA PRO A 616 -3.50 -68.85 -14.64
C PRO A 616 -2.64 -69.77 -13.77
N SER A 617 -1.40 -69.34 -13.51
CA SER A 617 -0.43 -70.13 -12.76
C SER A 617 -0.99 -70.55 -11.39
N ALA A 618 -0.48 -71.66 -10.84
CA ALA A 618 -0.90 -72.15 -9.54
C ALA A 618 -0.79 -71.06 -8.43
N GLU A 619 0.16 -70.13 -8.56
CA GLU A 619 0.30 -68.97 -7.67
C GLU A 619 -0.83 -67.95 -7.81
N VAL A 620 -1.32 -67.69 -9.03
CA VAL A 620 -2.46 -66.78 -9.26
C VAL A 620 -3.75 -67.41 -8.73
N LYS A 621 -3.97 -68.72 -8.96
CA LYS A 621 -5.10 -69.46 -8.38
C LYS A 621 -5.05 -69.43 -6.84
N ALA A 622 -3.89 -69.71 -6.24
CA ALA A 622 -3.71 -69.67 -4.79
C ALA A 622 -3.87 -68.25 -4.19
N THR A 623 -3.48 -67.20 -4.93
CA THR A 623 -3.64 -65.81 -4.48
C THR A 623 -5.10 -65.39 -4.51
N VAL A 624 -5.86 -65.80 -5.53
CA VAL A 624 -7.30 -65.53 -5.62
C VAL A 624 -8.07 -66.30 -4.55
N GLU A 625 -7.77 -67.58 -4.31
CA GLU A 625 -8.38 -68.36 -3.23
C GLU A 625 -8.08 -67.78 -1.84
N LYS A 626 -6.83 -67.37 -1.59
CA LYS A 626 -6.43 -66.75 -0.32
C LYS A 626 -7.03 -65.36 -0.11
N SER A 627 -7.40 -64.66 -1.19
CA SER A 627 -8.09 -63.36 -1.13
C SER A 627 -9.59 -63.51 -0.82
N LEU A 628 -10.15 -64.70 -1.00
CA LEU A 628 -11.56 -65.03 -0.75
C LEU A 628 -11.79 -65.70 0.63
N GLU A 629 -10.73 -66.07 1.36
CA GLU A 629 -10.81 -66.65 2.71
C GLU A 629 -10.98 -65.62 3.85
N GLY A 630 -11.04 -64.32 3.54
CA GLY A 630 -11.39 -63.26 4.49
C GLY A 630 -12.85 -62.84 4.38
N ASP A 631 -13.47 -62.43 5.49
CA ASP A 631 -14.82 -61.85 5.51
C ASP A 631 -14.95 -60.81 4.39
N VAL A 632 -15.78 -61.11 3.39
CA VAL A 632 -16.06 -60.19 2.28
C VAL A 632 -16.59 -58.89 2.90
N PRO A 633 -15.91 -57.75 2.69
CA PRO A 633 -16.37 -56.47 3.21
C PRO A 633 -17.83 -56.22 2.81
N ASP A 634 -18.65 -55.71 3.72
CA ASP A 634 -20.11 -55.58 3.52
C ASP A 634 -20.50 -54.86 2.22
N TYR A 635 -19.66 -53.96 1.74
CA TYR A 635 -19.88 -53.21 0.50
C TYR A 635 -19.69 -54.05 -0.79
N LEU A 636 -19.04 -55.22 -0.72
CA LEU A 636 -18.86 -56.14 -1.85
C LEU A 636 -19.89 -57.27 -1.90
N LYS A 637 -20.64 -57.51 -0.82
CA LYS A 637 -21.69 -58.55 -0.76
C LYS A 637 -22.77 -58.47 -1.84
N PRO A 638 -23.17 -57.29 -2.37
CA PRO A 638 -24.12 -57.23 -3.49
C PRO A 638 -23.56 -57.75 -4.83
N TYR A 639 -22.24 -57.88 -4.95
CA TYR A 639 -21.55 -58.19 -6.20
C TYR A 639 -20.98 -59.62 -6.22
N VAL A 640 -21.27 -60.43 -5.20
CA VAL A 640 -20.81 -61.81 -5.09
C VAL A 640 -22.04 -62.71 -5.02
N ASN A 641 -22.15 -63.65 -5.96
CA ASN A 641 -23.18 -64.68 -5.96
C ASN A 641 -23.01 -65.61 -4.75
N ASN A 642 -24.05 -66.34 -4.38
CA ASN A 642 -24.03 -67.29 -3.25
C ASN A 642 -22.99 -68.42 -3.37
N ASP A 643 -22.40 -68.61 -4.56
CA ASP A 643 -21.34 -69.58 -4.84
C ASP A 643 -19.92 -68.99 -4.81
N GLY A 644 -19.78 -67.69 -4.46
CA GLY A 644 -18.50 -67.00 -4.39
C GLY A 644 -18.01 -66.39 -5.72
N SER A 645 -18.77 -66.51 -6.81
CA SER A 645 -18.44 -65.86 -8.09
C SER A 645 -18.85 -64.38 -8.11
N LEU A 646 -18.06 -63.53 -8.77
CA LEU A 646 -18.40 -62.12 -8.99
C LEU A 646 -19.57 -62.00 -9.99
N ALA A 647 -20.66 -61.38 -9.55
CA ALA A 647 -21.81 -61.07 -10.39
C ALA A 647 -21.43 -59.96 -11.39
N GLY A 648 -21.22 -60.30 -12.66
CA GLY A 648 -21.07 -59.31 -13.73
C GLY A 648 -20.17 -59.68 -14.92
N LEU A 649 -19.46 -60.80 -14.89
CA LEU A 649 -18.57 -61.21 -15.99
C LEU A 649 -18.99 -62.57 -16.55
N ASN A 650 -20.08 -62.55 -17.33
CA ASN A 650 -20.55 -63.52 -18.36
C ASN A 650 -22.04 -63.86 -18.22
N ALA A 651 -22.88 -63.22 -19.02
CA ALA A 651 -23.92 -63.90 -19.83
C ALA A 651 -24.75 -62.88 -20.61
N ASN A 652 -24.64 -62.98 -21.94
CA ASN A 652 -25.65 -62.76 -22.98
C ASN A 652 -26.94 -62.00 -22.63
N VAL A 653 -27.11 -60.90 -23.37
CA VAL A 653 -28.36 -60.20 -23.66
C VAL A 653 -29.45 -61.19 -24.10
N THR A 654 -30.51 -61.31 -23.30
CA THR A 654 -31.84 -61.70 -23.78
C THR A 654 -32.62 -60.44 -24.19
N PRO A 655 -33.42 -60.48 -25.26
CA PRO A 655 -34.07 -59.30 -25.81
C PRO A 655 -35.24 -58.83 -24.94
N VAL A 656 -35.42 -57.51 -24.90
CA VAL A 656 -36.57 -56.81 -24.30
C VAL A 656 -37.85 -57.19 -25.05
N PRO A 657 -39.00 -57.43 -24.39
CA PRO A 657 -40.26 -57.66 -25.07
C PRO A 657 -40.80 -56.36 -25.69
N GLU A 658 -41.28 -56.47 -26.93
CA GLU A 658 -42.02 -55.43 -27.62
C GLU A 658 -43.27 -54.98 -26.84
N GLY A 659 -43.43 -53.66 -26.70
CA GLY A 659 -44.73 -53.05 -26.41
C GLY A 659 -44.78 -52.15 -25.19
N MET A 660 -44.25 -50.92 -25.29
CA MET A 660 -44.83 -49.75 -24.62
C MET A 660 -44.65 -48.49 -25.50
N PRO A 661 -45.68 -47.62 -25.55
CA PRO A 661 -45.78 -46.55 -26.55
C PRO A 661 -44.91 -45.33 -26.23
N ALA A 662 -44.52 -44.62 -27.29
CA ALA A 662 -43.63 -43.47 -27.34
C ALA A 662 -44.12 -42.23 -26.58
#